data_AF-A0A0C9RFU8-F1
#
_entry.id   AF-A0A0C9RFU8-F1
#
_cell.length_a   1.000
_cell.length_b   1.000
_cell.length_c   1.000
_cell.angle_alpha   90.00
_cell.angle_beta   90.00
_cell.angle_gamma   90.00
#
_symmetry.space_group_name_H-M   'P 1'
#
loop_
_entity.id
_entity.type
_entity.pdbx_description
1 polymer ?
#
loop_
_entity_poly.entity_id
_entity_poly.type
_entity_poly.pdbx_seq_one_letter_code
_entity_poly.pdbx_strand_id
1 'polypeptide(L)'
;MMYLLLDLTFSPRGKLQKLAIEENQWVHIENRLAKLEADLDRHHKVINTRKDTSDTELSPGRPQNHHVHQIEPQIRPDKPLQCSFDLQKIPEVDIQMLDLYRQLEFDNPDGGVWKQGWALKYDDKQWHKTRKLNVFVVPHSHNDPGWLETFEKYYSQKTNRILNNMVRKLSEDKRKKFIWAEMSFFKLWWDEQQKTTQEQVKRLIVDGQLEIVAGGWVMPDEAVSHWMAQLAQLTQGHQWLKANLDYVPTTGWAIDPFGLSPTMPYLLKNAGMENLLIQRVHYAVKKRLARDKSLEFKWRQLWDNDGSSELLTHMMPFYSYDVPHTCGPDPKVCCQFDFFRLPNFGLSCPWRVPPKVVTKKNVGERAALLLDQYRKKSQLFRSNVVIAPLGDDFRYSQSSEWDAQYGNYQKIFDYLNSNDQFNVRIQFGTLTDYFNALREEQNVEKFPSLSGDFFTYADRDDHYWSGYYTSRPFHKRLDRVLMGSLRAAEVLSSIGWARGHEHLSESGLERRLNVARQWHSLFQHHDGVTGTARDEVVVDYAQKMISALNDTAHVLQQSAAHLLRSPQGPALEPESQYFTLDEMRTHHTSIGDRITISLGDDGISRKVVIFNSLPRVRTRVQTVIVSNPYVRVTDRMGQAVECQLSPVWVGPGAISGARYELSFLVTVPGFGINTYLIHPLKDSSLPPGVHLANVTLFNNPIPPRPVRGFEHLQA
;
A
#
# COMPACT_ATOMS: atom_id res chain seq x y z
N MET A 1 -14.43 -10.93 33.64
CA MET A 1 -13.64 -10.86 32.39
C MET A 1 -14.55 -11.15 31.22
N MET A 2 -14.51 -10.33 30.17
CA MET A 2 -15.31 -10.50 28.94
C MET A 2 -14.35 -10.59 27.76
N TYR A 3 -14.68 -11.37 26.74
CA TYR A 3 -13.78 -11.64 25.62
C TYR A 3 -14.33 -11.06 24.32
N LEU A 4 -13.47 -10.42 23.52
CA LEU A 4 -13.80 -9.87 22.21
C LEU A 4 -13.03 -10.63 21.11
N LEU A 5 -13.67 -10.94 19.98
CA LEU A 5 -13.03 -11.69 18.91
C LEU A 5 -13.15 -10.99 17.55
N LEU A 6 -12.01 -10.89 16.85
CA LEU A 6 -11.85 -10.30 15.51
C LEU A 6 -11.76 -11.40 14.44
N ASP A 7 -12.63 -11.33 13.42
CA ASP A 7 -12.49 -12.20 12.24
C ASP A 7 -11.52 -11.59 11.22
N LEU A 8 -10.23 -11.92 11.37
CA LEU A 8 -9.12 -11.46 10.53
C LEU A 8 -9.01 -12.22 9.20
N THR A 9 -10.09 -12.27 8.40
CA THR A 9 -10.09 -12.83 7.04
C THR A 9 -10.81 -11.97 5.99
N PHE A 10 -10.01 -11.36 5.11
CA PHE A 10 -10.41 -11.10 3.73
C PHE A 10 -9.95 -12.30 2.87
N SER A 11 -10.89 -13.02 2.27
CA SER A 11 -10.61 -14.05 1.27
C SER A 11 -11.86 -14.28 0.39
N PRO A 12 -11.73 -14.44 -0.94
CA PRO A 12 -12.83 -14.86 -1.81
C PRO A 12 -13.38 -16.26 -1.45
N ARG A 13 -14.59 -16.57 -1.92
CA ARG A 13 -15.25 -17.86 -1.64
C ARG A 13 -14.66 -19.00 -2.47
N GLY A 14 -13.64 -19.68 -1.93
CA GLY A 14 -13.34 -21.07 -2.32
C GLY A 14 -14.27 -22.05 -1.59
N LYS A 15 -14.87 -23.01 -2.31
CA LYS A 15 -15.59 -24.13 -1.67
C LYS A 15 -14.57 -25.14 -1.13
N LEU A 16 -14.34 -25.14 0.18
CA LEU A 16 -13.58 -26.19 0.85
C LEU A 16 -14.40 -27.48 0.93
N GLN A 17 -14.21 -28.37 -0.05
CA GLN A 17 -14.63 -29.76 0.06
C GLN A 17 -13.46 -30.58 0.63
N LYS A 18 -13.72 -31.39 1.66
CA LYS A 18 -12.71 -32.29 2.25
C LYS A 18 -12.28 -33.33 1.21
N LEU A 19 -10.98 -33.59 1.13
CA LEU A 19 -10.43 -34.91 0.80
C LEU A 19 -9.19 -35.15 1.67
N ALA A 20 -8.93 -36.41 2.01
CA ALA A 20 -7.79 -36.81 2.82
C ALA A 20 -6.54 -36.99 1.95
N ILE A 21 -5.36 -36.95 2.59
CA ILE A 21 -4.08 -37.26 1.97
C ILE A 21 -3.90 -38.77 1.97
N GLU A 22 -3.63 -39.35 0.80
CA GLU A 22 -2.72 -40.49 0.66
C GLU A 22 -2.06 -40.40 -0.74
N GLU A 23 -0.84 -40.93 -0.85
CA GLU A 23 0.16 -40.35 -1.75
C GLU A 23 0.22 -40.96 -3.17
N ASN A 24 0.94 -40.27 -4.06
CA ASN A 24 1.67 -40.84 -5.22
C ASN A 24 0.87 -41.50 -6.35
N GLN A 25 0.06 -40.71 -7.10
CA GLN A 25 -0.11 -40.86 -8.57
C GLN A 25 -0.92 -39.76 -9.31
N TRP A 26 -1.43 -38.73 -8.61
CA TRP A 26 -2.39 -37.76 -9.16
C TRP A 26 -1.95 -36.90 -10.36
N VAL A 27 -0.65 -36.83 -10.67
CA VAL A 27 -0.07 -36.06 -11.80
C VAL A 27 -0.68 -36.44 -13.16
N HIS A 28 -1.27 -37.64 -13.30
CA HIS A 28 -1.94 -38.04 -14.55
C HIS A 28 -3.40 -37.55 -14.68
N ILE A 29 -4.05 -37.11 -13.58
CA ILE A 29 -5.49 -36.83 -13.53
C ILE A 29 -5.81 -35.36 -13.87
N GLU A 30 -4.86 -34.42 -13.77
CA GLU A 30 -5.04 -33.07 -14.32
C GLU A 30 -5.29 -33.08 -15.84
N ASN A 31 -4.76 -34.07 -16.57
CA ASN A 31 -5.07 -34.30 -17.98
C ASN A 31 -6.55 -34.69 -18.23
N ARG A 32 -7.31 -35.06 -17.18
CA ARG A 32 -8.77 -35.27 -17.25
C ARG A 32 -9.57 -34.01 -16.89
N LEU A 33 -8.96 -33.01 -16.25
CA LEU A 33 -9.58 -31.71 -15.95
C LEU A 33 -10.10 -31.08 -17.25
N ALA A 34 -9.20 -31.00 -18.24
CA ALA A 34 -9.45 -30.51 -19.60
C ALA A 34 -10.55 -31.25 -20.40
N LYS A 35 -10.97 -32.45 -19.96
CA LYS A 35 -12.05 -33.21 -20.62
C LYS A 35 -13.42 -33.01 -19.97
N LEU A 36 -13.47 -32.63 -18.69
CA LEU A 36 -14.73 -32.33 -18.00
C LEU A 36 -15.22 -30.90 -18.24
N GLU A 37 -14.29 -29.96 -18.46
CA GLU A 37 -14.60 -28.59 -18.89
C GLU A 37 -15.43 -28.58 -20.19
N ALA A 38 -15.04 -29.41 -21.17
CA ALA A 38 -15.76 -29.56 -22.43
C ALA A 38 -17.12 -30.27 -22.33
N ASP A 39 -17.44 -30.93 -21.22
CA ASP A 39 -18.58 -31.85 -21.17
C ASP A 39 -19.91 -31.10 -20.96
N LEU A 40 -19.97 -30.19 -19.98
CA LEU A 40 -21.23 -29.69 -19.43
C LEU A 40 -21.50 -28.18 -19.53
N ASP A 41 -20.84 -27.48 -20.44
CA ASP A 41 -21.47 -26.34 -21.15
C ASP A 41 -22.76 -26.74 -21.89
N ARG A 42 -23.03 -28.05 -22.01
CA ARG A 42 -24.37 -28.57 -22.33
C ARG A 42 -25.43 -28.28 -21.25
N HIS A 43 -25.09 -28.24 -19.96
CA HIS A 43 -26.05 -27.89 -18.89
C HIS A 43 -26.36 -26.39 -18.83
N HIS A 44 -25.50 -25.54 -19.41
CA HIS A 44 -25.68 -24.10 -19.54
C HIS A 44 -26.99 -23.69 -20.26
N LYS A 45 -27.71 -24.64 -20.88
CA LYS A 45 -28.90 -24.41 -21.71
C LYS A 45 -30.24 -24.88 -21.11
N VAL A 46 -30.25 -25.64 -20.00
CA VAL A 46 -31.49 -26.27 -19.48
C VAL A 46 -32.25 -25.41 -18.48
N ILE A 47 -31.57 -24.61 -17.66
CA ILE A 47 -32.17 -23.97 -16.47
C ILE A 47 -32.63 -22.51 -16.75
N ASN A 48 -32.40 -21.97 -17.95
CA ASN A 48 -32.83 -20.63 -18.38
C ASN A 48 -34.35 -20.50 -18.70
N THR A 49 -35.22 -21.32 -18.10
CA THR A 49 -36.67 -21.38 -18.40
C THR A 49 -37.55 -21.43 -17.16
N ARG A 50 -37.64 -20.29 -16.44
CA ARG A 50 -38.64 -19.81 -15.44
C ARG A 50 -38.01 -18.58 -14.73
N LYS A 51 -38.41 -17.31 -14.82
CA LYS A 51 -39.71 -16.63 -15.11
C LYS A 51 -40.81 -16.98 -14.10
N ASP A 52 -41.58 -16.04 -13.48
CA ASP A 52 -41.61 -14.55 -13.47
C ASP A 52 -42.43 -14.07 -12.21
N THR A 53 -42.72 -12.75 -12.06
CA THR A 53 -43.74 -12.08 -11.16
C THR A 53 -43.41 -11.96 -9.63
N SER A 54 -43.90 -11.00 -8.79
CA SER A 54 -44.54 -9.65 -8.91
C SER A 54 -44.86 -9.05 -7.50
N ASP A 55 -45.20 -7.78 -7.19
CA ASP A 55 -44.88 -6.40 -7.71
C ASP A 55 -45.46 -5.27 -6.77
N THR A 56 -44.92 -4.04 -6.87
CA THR A 56 -45.45 -2.66 -6.48
C THR A 56 -45.82 -2.17 -5.05
N GLU A 57 -45.33 -0.94 -4.73
CA GLU A 57 -45.93 0.18 -3.92
C GLU A 57 -46.08 0.08 -2.37
N LEU A 58 -46.32 1.15 -1.54
CA LEU A 58 -46.65 2.60 -1.72
C LEU A 58 -46.04 3.52 -0.59
N SER A 59 -46.67 4.66 -0.21
CA SER A 59 -46.26 5.76 0.74
C SER A 59 -47.46 6.71 1.03
N PRO A 60 -47.42 7.93 1.68
CA PRO A 60 -46.35 8.73 2.37
C PRO A 60 -46.76 9.35 3.75
N GLY A 61 -46.01 10.34 4.31
CA GLY A 61 -46.44 11.24 5.42
C GLY A 61 -45.33 12.08 6.10
N ARG A 62 -45.59 13.33 6.57
CA ARG A 62 -44.62 14.28 7.21
C ARG A 62 -45.35 15.33 8.10
N PRO A 63 -44.73 15.99 9.12
CA PRO A 63 -43.84 17.16 8.88
C PRO A 63 -42.71 17.48 9.91
N GLN A 64 -41.74 18.31 9.48
CA GLN A 64 -40.98 19.43 10.13
C GLN A 64 -40.80 19.54 11.68
N ASN A 65 -39.74 20.17 12.25
CA ASN A 65 -38.55 20.87 11.71
C ASN A 65 -37.42 21.03 12.77
N HIS A 66 -36.17 21.23 12.34
CA HIS A 66 -35.23 22.33 12.72
C HIS A 66 -33.80 22.05 12.21
N HIS A 67 -32.97 23.09 12.03
CA HIS A 67 -31.75 23.05 11.21
C HIS A 67 -30.42 23.04 11.98
N VAL A 68 -29.44 22.34 11.41
CA VAL A 68 -27.99 22.59 11.57
C VAL A 68 -27.42 22.77 10.16
N HIS A 69 -26.52 23.74 9.95
CA HIS A 69 -25.91 23.97 8.64
C HIS A 69 -24.94 22.83 8.29
N GLN A 70 -25.31 22.02 7.30
CA GLN A 70 -24.40 21.10 6.63
C GLN A 70 -23.66 21.81 5.48
N ILE A 71 -22.40 21.42 5.26
CA ILE A 71 -21.69 21.74 4.03
C ILE A 71 -22.20 20.77 2.97
N GLU A 72 -22.93 21.28 1.97
CA GLU A 72 -23.40 20.44 0.86
C GLU A 72 -22.23 19.98 -0.01
N PRO A 73 -22.02 18.66 -0.20
CA PRO A 73 -21.16 18.18 -1.27
C PRO A 73 -21.84 18.48 -2.61
N GLN A 74 -21.10 19.02 -3.60
CA GLN A 74 -21.62 19.22 -4.96
C GLN A 74 -21.75 17.89 -5.73
N ILE A 75 -22.68 17.05 -5.30
CA ILE A 75 -23.18 15.91 -6.07
C ILE A 75 -24.00 16.49 -7.22
N ARG A 76 -23.41 16.60 -8.42
CA ARG A 76 -24.09 17.06 -9.63
C ARG A 76 -25.26 16.11 -9.97
N PRO A 77 -26.54 16.50 -9.82
CA PRO A 77 -27.65 15.55 -9.80
C PRO A 77 -28.30 15.39 -11.18
N ASP A 78 -27.50 15.16 -12.23
CA ASP A 78 -27.95 15.24 -13.64
C ASP A 78 -27.41 14.13 -14.58
N LYS A 79 -26.81 13.06 -14.02
CA LYS A 79 -26.56 11.82 -14.77
C LYS A 79 -26.91 10.60 -13.92
N PRO A 80 -27.63 9.60 -14.46
CA PRO A 80 -27.76 8.31 -13.78
C PRO A 80 -26.39 7.66 -13.63
N LEU A 81 -26.16 6.98 -12.50
CA LEU A 81 -24.95 6.18 -12.26
C LEU A 81 -25.01 4.89 -13.09
N GLN A 82 -24.75 5.02 -14.39
CA GLN A 82 -24.65 3.90 -15.31
C GLN A 82 -23.30 3.20 -15.12
N CYS A 83 -23.32 1.95 -14.67
CA CYS A 83 -22.13 1.11 -14.60
C CYS A 83 -21.64 0.80 -16.03
N SER A 84 -20.45 1.28 -16.40
CA SER A 84 -19.79 0.97 -17.68
C SER A 84 -18.97 -0.33 -17.66
N PHE A 85 -18.92 -1.01 -16.51
CA PHE A 85 -18.33 -2.33 -16.35
C PHE A 85 -19.19 -3.41 -17.04
N ASP A 86 -18.63 -4.03 -18.07
CA ASP A 86 -19.19 -5.17 -18.79
C ASP A 86 -18.16 -6.32 -18.77
N LEU A 87 -18.59 -7.50 -18.31
CA LEU A 87 -17.79 -8.73 -18.25
C LEU A 87 -17.65 -9.43 -19.61
N GLN A 88 -18.50 -9.09 -20.59
CA GLN A 88 -18.51 -9.71 -21.91
C GLN A 88 -17.66 -8.93 -22.93
N LYS A 89 -17.39 -7.64 -22.68
CA LYS A 89 -16.54 -6.78 -23.52
C LYS A 89 -15.11 -6.74 -23.00
N ILE A 90 -14.17 -7.16 -23.85
CA ILE A 90 -12.72 -7.00 -23.63
C ILE A 90 -12.33 -5.54 -23.96
N PRO A 91 -11.62 -4.82 -23.07
CA PRO A 91 -11.09 -3.50 -23.38
C PRO A 91 -10.10 -3.45 -24.54
N GLU A 92 -10.41 -2.68 -25.56
CA GLU A 92 -9.49 -2.37 -26.66
C GLU A 92 -8.45 -1.34 -26.19
N VAL A 93 -7.19 -1.78 -26.06
CA VAL A 93 -6.03 -0.93 -25.73
C VAL A 93 -4.97 -1.01 -26.82
N ASP A 94 -4.18 0.05 -26.99
CA ASP A 94 -3.01 0.05 -27.87
C ASP A 94 -1.91 -0.92 -27.36
N ILE A 95 -1.81 -1.06 -26.03
CA ILE A 95 -0.79 -1.89 -25.36
C ILE A 95 -1.43 -2.71 -24.24
N GLN A 96 -1.58 -4.01 -24.47
CA GLN A 96 -1.98 -4.98 -23.44
C GLN A 96 -0.71 -5.71 -22.95
N MET A 97 -0.42 -5.63 -21.65
CA MET A 97 0.88 -6.10 -21.12
C MET A 97 1.13 -7.61 -21.24
N LEU A 98 0.10 -8.45 -21.14
CA LEU A 98 0.23 -9.90 -21.35
C LEU A 98 0.48 -10.23 -22.83
N ASP A 99 -0.15 -9.51 -23.76
CA ASP A 99 0.13 -9.64 -25.19
C ASP A 99 1.49 -9.08 -25.59
N LEU A 100 1.98 -8.05 -24.88
CA LEU A 100 3.35 -7.57 -25.02
C LEU A 100 4.35 -8.62 -24.52
N TYR A 101 4.11 -9.24 -23.37
CA TYR A 101 4.96 -10.33 -22.84
C TYR A 101 5.01 -11.55 -23.78
N ARG A 102 3.90 -11.89 -24.45
CA ARG A 102 3.85 -12.93 -25.50
C ARG A 102 4.71 -12.61 -26.74
N GLN A 103 5.09 -11.35 -26.94
CA GLN A 103 5.90 -10.86 -28.08
C GLN A 103 7.35 -10.53 -27.70
N LEU A 104 7.74 -10.61 -26.43
CA LEU A 104 9.08 -10.30 -25.97
C LEU A 104 9.96 -11.55 -25.98
N GLU A 105 11.13 -11.44 -26.61
CA GLU A 105 12.18 -12.48 -26.58
C GLU A 105 12.95 -12.49 -25.24
N PHE A 106 12.77 -11.46 -24.41
CA PHE A 106 13.51 -11.21 -23.16
C PHE A 106 15.05 -11.20 -23.35
N ASP A 107 15.52 -10.75 -24.52
CA ASP A 107 16.92 -10.70 -24.89
C ASP A 107 17.69 -9.57 -24.16
N ASN A 108 18.89 -9.87 -23.62
CA ASN A 108 19.80 -8.89 -23.01
C ASN A 108 21.15 -8.70 -23.77
N PRO A 109 21.15 -8.39 -25.09
CA PRO A 109 22.37 -8.05 -25.81
C PRO A 109 22.90 -6.67 -25.38
N ASP A 110 24.22 -6.51 -25.38
CA ASP A 110 24.89 -5.27 -24.98
C ASP A 110 24.58 -4.10 -25.96
N GLY A 111 23.71 -3.19 -25.52
CA GLY A 111 23.32 -1.98 -26.25
C GLY A 111 24.41 -0.88 -26.33
N GLY A 112 25.61 -1.14 -25.80
CA GLY A 112 26.76 -0.23 -25.82
C GLY A 112 26.89 0.56 -24.52
N VAL A 113 26.76 1.89 -24.59
CA VAL A 113 26.81 2.75 -23.39
C VAL A 113 25.52 2.64 -22.56
N TRP A 114 24.37 2.54 -23.23
CA TRP A 114 23.11 2.13 -22.63
C TRP A 114 22.99 0.61 -22.75
N LYS A 115 23.48 -0.10 -21.72
CA LYS A 115 23.68 -1.56 -21.73
C LYS A 115 22.47 -2.39 -22.18
N GLN A 116 21.26 -1.93 -21.86
CA GLN A 116 20.00 -2.67 -22.08
C GLN A 116 19.16 -2.11 -23.24
N GLY A 117 19.71 -1.20 -24.03
CA GLY A 117 19.02 -0.53 -25.13
C GLY A 117 19.80 -0.57 -26.43
N TRP A 118 20.14 0.60 -26.97
CA TRP A 118 20.91 0.72 -28.22
C TRP A 118 21.61 2.09 -28.32
N ALA A 119 22.51 2.21 -29.29
CA ALA A 119 23.20 3.46 -29.62
C ALA A 119 22.22 4.50 -30.22
N LEU A 120 21.70 5.39 -29.38
CA LEU A 120 20.79 6.47 -29.77
C LEU A 120 21.46 7.52 -30.66
N LYS A 121 20.75 7.90 -31.73
CA LYS A 121 21.08 8.93 -32.70
C LYS A 121 19.88 9.87 -32.87
N TYR A 122 20.14 11.12 -33.20
CA TYR A 122 19.13 12.15 -33.47
C TYR A 122 19.55 13.01 -34.67
N ASP A 123 18.62 13.70 -35.32
CA ASP A 123 18.93 14.78 -36.27
C ASP A 123 19.02 16.12 -35.51
N ASP A 124 20.13 16.84 -35.63
CA ASP A 124 20.31 18.18 -35.07
C ASP A 124 19.27 19.19 -35.58
N LYS A 125 18.76 18.99 -36.80
CA LYS A 125 17.80 19.91 -37.45
C LYS A 125 16.36 19.78 -36.95
N GLN A 126 16.04 18.76 -36.14
CA GLN A 126 14.66 18.57 -35.66
C GLN A 126 14.20 19.70 -34.72
N TRP A 127 15.15 20.37 -34.05
CA TRP A 127 14.92 21.55 -33.21
C TRP A 127 15.30 22.84 -33.93
N HIS A 128 14.41 23.81 -33.88
CA HIS A 128 14.54 25.13 -34.53
C HIS A 128 13.82 26.19 -33.70
N LYS A 129 13.91 27.48 -34.08
CA LYS A 129 13.50 28.60 -33.23
C LYS A 129 12.05 28.52 -32.70
N THR A 130 11.13 27.99 -33.51
CA THR A 130 9.70 27.79 -33.18
C THR A 130 9.37 26.41 -32.63
N ARG A 131 10.35 25.50 -32.51
CA ARG A 131 10.21 24.14 -31.99
C ARG A 131 11.48 23.75 -31.23
N LYS A 132 11.63 24.31 -30.03
CA LYS A 132 12.77 24.09 -29.14
C LYS A 132 12.60 22.80 -28.33
N LEU A 133 13.71 22.19 -27.91
CA LEU A 133 13.70 21.14 -26.89
C LEU A 133 13.40 21.77 -25.52
N ASN A 134 12.36 21.34 -24.83
CA ASN A 134 12.00 21.82 -23.49
C ASN A 134 12.52 20.81 -22.44
N VAL A 135 13.48 21.22 -21.61
CA VAL A 135 14.10 20.34 -20.61
C VAL A 135 13.83 20.83 -19.19
N PHE A 136 13.18 19.98 -18.40
CA PHE A 136 12.90 20.19 -16.98
C PHE A 136 13.83 19.30 -16.15
N VAL A 137 14.80 19.91 -15.48
CA VAL A 137 15.63 19.21 -14.50
C VAL A 137 14.91 19.26 -13.16
N VAL A 138 14.62 18.11 -12.54
CA VAL A 138 13.71 18.01 -11.38
C VAL A 138 14.47 17.49 -10.15
N PRO A 139 14.95 18.37 -9.26
CA PRO A 139 15.67 17.99 -8.06
C PRO A 139 14.81 17.22 -7.06
N HIS A 140 15.31 16.10 -6.56
CA HIS A 140 14.65 15.28 -5.54
C HIS A 140 15.67 14.63 -4.58
N SER A 141 15.17 14.07 -3.49
CA SER A 141 15.94 13.21 -2.60
C SER A 141 15.04 12.05 -2.21
N HIS A 142 15.45 10.81 -2.49
CA HIS A 142 14.68 9.65 -2.04
C HIS A 142 15.00 9.39 -0.55
N ASN A 143 13.96 9.21 0.27
CA ASN A 143 14.10 9.13 1.72
C ASN A 143 13.28 7.93 2.23
N ASP A 144 13.87 6.75 2.19
CA ASP A 144 13.28 5.49 2.64
C ASP A 144 12.93 5.56 4.14
N PRO A 145 11.65 5.42 4.53
CA PRO A 145 11.21 5.42 5.93
C PRO A 145 11.56 4.13 6.70
N GLY A 146 12.80 3.65 6.54
CA GLY A 146 13.39 2.45 7.12
C GLY A 146 13.91 1.47 6.05
N TRP A 147 15.23 1.26 6.00
CA TRP A 147 15.87 0.30 5.07
C TRP A 147 17.18 -0.28 5.64
N LEU A 148 18.31 0.41 5.46
CA LEU A 148 19.60 0.08 6.07
C LEU A 148 19.73 0.60 7.51
N GLU A 149 18.88 1.55 7.87
CA GLU A 149 18.74 2.19 9.19
C GLU A 149 17.26 2.39 9.52
N THR A 150 16.91 2.61 10.78
CA THR A 150 15.51 2.86 11.20
C THR A 150 15.04 4.24 10.76
N PHE A 151 13.71 4.43 10.73
CA PHE A 151 13.06 5.70 10.41
C PHE A 151 13.64 6.88 11.21
N GLU A 152 13.71 6.77 12.54
CA GLU A 152 14.23 7.83 13.42
C GLU A 152 15.75 8.05 13.27
N LYS A 153 16.50 7.01 12.88
CA LYS A 153 17.96 7.09 12.66
C LYS A 153 18.28 7.82 11.35
N TYR A 154 17.58 7.49 10.26
CA TYR A 154 17.63 8.27 9.03
C TYR A 154 17.14 9.72 9.24
N TYR A 155 16.05 9.91 10.02
CA TYR A 155 15.53 11.24 10.32
C TYR A 155 16.60 12.13 10.96
N SER A 156 17.19 11.65 12.06
CA SER A 156 18.12 12.41 12.89
C SER A 156 19.50 12.64 12.22
N GLN A 157 19.96 11.71 11.37
CA GLN A 157 21.26 11.81 10.71
C GLN A 157 21.23 12.49 9.34
N LYS A 158 20.13 12.36 8.58
CA LYS A 158 20.04 12.80 7.18
C LYS A 158 18.82 13.68 6.92
N THR A 159 17.61 13.17 7.14
CA THR A 159 16.39 13.77 6.57
C THR A 159 16.04 15.14 7.17
N ASN A 160 16.28 15.35 8.47
CA ASN A 160 16.14 16.66 9.09
C ASN A 160 17.03 17.74 8.43
N ARG A 161 18.27 17.38 8.05
CA ARG A 161 19.22 18.26 7.35
C ARG A 161 18.78 18.51 5.91
N ILE A 162 18.19 17.53 5.24
CA ILE A 162 17.65 17.68 3.88
C ILE A 162 16.53 18.71 3.89
N LEU A 163 15.54 18.57 4.78
CA LEU A 163 14.40 19.47 4.89
C LEU A 163 14.80 20.88 5.40
N ASN A 164 15.71 20.97 6.38
CA ASN A 164 16.26 22.25 6.83
C ASN A 164 17.04 22.99 5.72
N ASN A 165 17.81 22.26 4.90
CA ASN A 165 18.48 22.87 3.76
C ASN A 165 17.49 23.25 2.65
N MET A 166 16.47 22.44 2.37
CA MET A 166 15.43 22.72 1.38
C MET A 166 14.78 24.09 1.61
N VAL A 167 14.26 24.36 2.81
CA VAL A 167 13.58 25.66 3.09
C VAL A 167 14.52 26.83 2.85
N ARG A 168 15.74 26.77 3.42
CA ARG A 168 16.75 27.83 3.28
C ARG A 168 17.20 28.01 1.84
N LYS A 169 17.50 26.91 1.15
CA LYS A 169 18.13 26.92 -0.18
C LYS A 169 17.16 27.26 -1.29
N LEU A 170 15.88 26.88 -1.21
CA LEU A 170 14.86 27.36 -2.13
C LEU A 170 14.60 28.87 -1.95
N SER A 171 14.54 29.34 -0.69
CA SER A 171 14.33 30.77 -0.36
C SER A 171 15.42 31.71 -0.86
N GLU A 172 16.63 31.20 -1.16
CA GLU A 172 17.74 31.99 -1.71
C GLU A 172 17.57 32.38 -3.20
N ASP A 173 16.80 31.63 -4.01
CA ASP A 173 16.63 31.90 -5.45
C ASP A 173 15.33 31.26 -5.97
N LYS A 174 14.39 32.08 -6.43
CA LYS A 174 13.06 31.65 -6.95
C LYS A 174 13.13 30.70 -8.16
N ARG A 175 14.27 30.59 -8.85
CA ARG A 175 14.47 29.63 -9.95
C ARG A 175 14.67 28.20 -9.46
N LYS A 176 14.99 27.98 -8.19
CA LYS A 176 15.22 26.65 -7.63
C LYS A 176 13.88 25.96 -7.38
N LYS A 177 13.79 24.71 -7.81
CA LYS A 177 12.65 23.80 -7.61
C LYS A 177 13.09 22.55 -6.85
N PHE A 178 12.19 21.91 -6.10
CA PHE A 178 12.40 20.62 -5.44
C PHE A 178 11.09 19.84 -5.37
N ILE A 179 11.15 18.51 -5.46
CA ILE A 179 10.01 17.62 -5.18
C ILE A 179 10.26 16.77 -3.93
N TRP A 180 9.19 16.50 -3.17
CA TRP A 180 9.22 15.67 -1.96
C TRP A 180 8.04 14.68 -1.96
N ALA A 181 8.24 13.44 -1.49
CA ALA A 181 7.19 12.41 -1.52
C ALA A 181 6.73 11.95 -0.13
N GLU A 182 7.67 11.62 0.77
CA GLU A 182 7.41 10.81 1.96
C GLU A 182 6.88 11.66 3.14
N MET A 183 5.55 11.64 3.38
CA MET A 183 4.92 12.48 4.42
C MET A 183 5.21 12.07 5.85
N SER A 184 5.61 10.82 6.11
CA SER A 184 6.07 10.36 7.42
C SER A 184 7.22 11.22 7.95
N PHE A 185 8.28 11.39 7.15
CA PHE A 185 9.41 12.27 7.47
C PHE A 185 9.02 13.74 7.50
N PHE A 186 8.20 14.20 6.54
CA PHE A 186 7.81 15.60 6.46
C PHE A 186 7.01 16.06 7.68
N LYS A 187 6.08 15.21 8.16
CA LYS A 187 5.32 15.41 9.39
C LYS A 187 6.25 15.44 10.60
N LEU A 188 7.13 14.44 10.76
CA LEU A 188 8.05 14.37 11.89
C LEU A 188 8.93 15.62 11.98
N TRP A 189 9.41 16.10 10.84
CA TRP A 189 10.16 17.36 10.76
C TRP A 189 9.31 18.59 11.09
N TRP A 190 8.09 18.68 10.55
CA TRP A 190 7.17 19.82 10.73
C TRP A 190 6.79 20.07 12.19
N ASP A 191 6.58 18.99 12.96
CA ASP A 191 6.25 19.05 14.38
C ASP A 191 7.38 19.71 15.21
N GLU A 192 8.63 19.67 14.75
CA GLU A 192 9.78 20.32 15.38
C GLU A 192 9.95 21.80 14.93
N GLN A 193 9.21 22.28 13.92
CA GLN A 193 9.46 23.58 13.30
C GLN A 193 8.77 24.75 13.99
N GLN A 194 9.49 25.88 14.05
CA GLN A 194 8.90 27.16 14.41
C GLN A 194 7.91 27.63 13.33
N LYS A 195 6.88 28.37 13.75
CA LYS A 195 5.86 28.95 12.85
C LYS A 195 6.47 29.78 11.71
N THR A 196 7.61 30.44 11.94
CA THR A 196 8.39 31.15 10.91
C THR A 196 8.83 30.23 9.76
N THR A 197 9.41 29.07 10.06
CA THR A 197 9.78 28.04 9.07
C THR A 197 8.54 27.44 8.40
N GLN A 198 7.48 27.17 9.17
CA GLN A 198 6.22 26.63 8.65
C GLN A 198 5.56 27.58 7.63
N GLU A 199 5.54 28.89 7.88
CA GLU A 199 5.05 29.89 6.92
C GLU A 199 6.00 30.09 5.73
N GLN A 200 7.31 29.84 5.86
CA GLN A 200 8.23 29.79 4.71
C GLN A 200 7.92 28.60 3.80
N VAL A 201 7.68 27.40 4.36
CA VAL A 201 7.29 26.20 3.59
C VAL A 201 5.99 26.45 2.81
N LYS A 202 4.96 27.00 3.45
CA LYS A 202 3.69 27.35 2.77
C LYS A 202 3.93 28.28 1.58
N ARG A 203 4.79 29.29 1.73
CA ARG A 203 5.18 30.20 0.63
C ARG A 203 5.93 29.48 -0.48
N LEU A 204 6.86 28.57 -0.15
CA LEU A 204 7.58 27.79 -1.15
C LEU A 204 6.67 26.85 -1.97
N ILE A 205 5.58 26.37 -1.35
CA ILE A 205 4.54 25.58 -2.05
C ILE A 205 3.68 26.49 -2.94
N VAL A 206 3.24 27.66 -2.43
CA VAL A 206 2.43 28.63 -3.20
C VAL A 206 3.21 29.25 -4.37
N ASP A 207 4.50 29.55 -4.19
CA ASP A 207 5.43 29.98 -5.25
C ASP A 207 5.80 28.83 -6.21
N GLY A 208 5.32 27.60 -5.97
CA GLY A 208 5.62 26.41 -6.78
C GLY A 208 7.11 26.02 -6.78
N GLN A 209 7.89 26.41 -5.78
CA GLN A 209 9.29 26.02 -5.60
C GLN A 209 9.41 24.64 -4.93
N LEU A 210 8.45 24.27 -4.10
CA LEU A 210 8.32 22.94 -3.49
C LEU A 210 7.01 22.30 -3.96
N GLU A 211 7.09 21.14 -4.61
CA GLU A 211 5.92 20.32 -4.95
C GLU A 211 5.92 19.03 -4.13
N ILE A 212 4.78 18.67 -3.55
CA ILE A 212 4.61 17.39 -2.87
C ILE A 212 4.01 16.39 -3.86
N VAL A 213 4.82 15.41 -4.28
CA VAL A 213 4.44 14.39 -5.27
C VAL A 213 3.96 13.13 -4.58
N ALA A 214 2.85 12.56 -5.07
CA ALA A 214 2.02 11.54 -4.41
C ALA A 214 1.44 11.93 -3.03
N GLY A 215 2.26 12.44 -2.10
CA GLY A 215 1.85 12.90 -0.77
C GLY A 215 1.34 11.79 0.16
N GLY A 216 1.70 10.53 -0.10
CA GLY A 216 1.45 9.42 0.82
C GLY A 216 2.34 9.48 2.06
N TRP A 217 1.97 8.75 3.11
CA TRP A 217 2.81 8.58 4.30
C TRP A 217 4.18 7.97 3.94
N VAL A 218 4.21 7.10 2.93
CA VAL A 218 5.39 6.44 2.36
C VAL A 218 5.27 6.38 0.83
N MET A 219 6.35 6.00 0.16
CA MET A 219 6.26 5.38 -1.17
C MET A 219 6.02 3.87 -0.97
N PRO A 220 4.80 3.34 -1.21
CA PRO A 220 4.45 2.00 -0.80
C PRO A 220 4.97 0.94 -1.79
N ASP A 221 5.13 -0.30 -1.33
CA ASP A 221 5.21 -1.43 -2.26
C ASP A 221 3.88 -1.64 -3.01
N GLU A 222 3.97 -2.24 -4.20
CA GLU A 222 2.85 -2.49 -5.10
C GLU A 222 2.51 -3.97 -5.32
N ALA A 223 3.30 -4.93 -4.80
CA ALA A 223 3.08 -6.38 -4.98
C ALA A 223 2.43 -7.08 -3.77
N VAL A 224 2.96 -6.84 -2.56
CA VAL A 224 2.55 -7.51 -1.31
C VAL A 224 1.80 -6.59 -0.36
N SER A 225 1.82 -5.27 -0.55
CA SER A 225 0.84 -4.35 0.04
C SER A 225 -0.61 -4.75 -0.31
N HIS A 226 -1.56 -4.49 0.57
CA HIS A 226 -2.99 -4.64 0.25
C HIS A 226 -3.57 -3.28 -0.18
N TRP A 227 -4.50 -3.24 -1.14
CA TRP A 227 -5.06 -1.97 -1.64
C TRP A 227 -5.67 -1.08 -0.55
N MET A 228 -6.33 -1.67 0.47
CA MET A 228 -6.84 -0.92 1.63
C MET A 228 -5.72 -0.25 2.43
N ALA A 229 -4.53 -0.85 2.48
CA ALA A 229 -3.38 -0.32 3.19
C ALA A 229 -2.63 0.75 2.37
N GLN A 230 -2.53 0.55 1.05
CA GLN A 230 -2.08 1.58 0.09
C GLN A 230 -2.98 2.83 0.13
N LEU A 231 -4.31 2.63 0.21
CA LEU A 231 -5.27 3.72 0.40
C LEU A 231 -5.12 4.37 1.78
N ALA A 232 -4.98 3.58 2.86
CA ALA A 232 -4.80 4.13 4.21
C ALA A 232 -3.54 5.01 4.34
N GLN A 233 -2.40 4.58 3.80
CA GLN A 233 -1.17 5.38 3.86
C GLN A 233 -1.27 6.65 2.98
N LEU A 234 -1.97 6.58 1.83
CA LEU A 234 -2.22 7.73 0.98
C LEU A 234 -3.12 8.74 1.69
N THR A 235 -4.24 8.26 2.28
CA THR A 235 -5.17 9.07 3.08
C THR A 235 -4.49 9.70 4.29
N GLN A 236 -3.63 8.98 5.01
CA GLN A 236 -2.92 9.50 6.19
C GLN A 236 -1.99 10.67 5.83
N GLY A 237 -1.33 10.62 4.67
CA GLY A 237 -0.53 11.74 4.16
C GLY A 237 -1.40 12.90 3.63
N HIS A 238 -2.43 12.60 2.83
CA HIS A 238 -3.34 13.60 2.24
C HIS A 238 -4.13 14.38 3.31
N GLN A 239 -4.63 13.72 4.35
CA GLN A 239 -5.31 14.38 5.48
C GLN A 239 -4.36 15.34 6.20
N TRP A 240 -3.09 14.94 6.40
CA TRP A 240 -2.09 15.79 7.02
C TRP A 240 -1.76 17.02 6.16
N LEU A 241 -1.56 16.82 4.85
CA LEU A 241 -1.33 17.89 3.87
C LEU A 241 -2.47 18.90 3.85
N LYS A 242 -3.72 18.41 3.78
CA LYS A 242 -4.91 19.27 3.75
C LYS A 242 -5.08 20.06 5.06
N ALA A 243 -4.83 19.44 6.22
CA ALA A 243 -4.98 20.08 7.51
C ALA A 243 -3.89 21.13 7.83
N ASN A 244 -2.65 20.95 7.36
CA ASN A 244 -1.51 21.81 7.75
C ASN A 244 -1.09 22.82 6.67
N LEU A 245 -1.32 22.49 5.39
CA LEU A 245 -0.82 23.24 4.22
C LEU A 245 -1.93 23.62 3.22
N ASP A 246 -3.18 23.18 3.45
CA ASP A 246 -4.32 23.26 2.52
C ASP A 246 -4.09 22.58 1.14
N TYR A 247 -3.03 21.77 1.04
CA TYR A 247 -2.50 21.24 -0.22
C TYR A 247 -3.12 19.90 -0.62
N VAL A 248 -3.26 19.68 -1.94
CA VAL A 248 -3.71 18.42 -2.56
C VAL A 248 -2.75 18.07 -3.71
N PRO A 249 -2.02 16.95 -3.64
CA PRO A 249 -1.14 16.50 -4.73
C PRO A 249 -1.91 16.16 -6.01
N THR A 250 -1.43 16.64 -7.16
CA THR A 250 -2.03 16.39 -8.50
C THR A 250 -1.30 15.33 -9.32
N THR A 251 -0.11 14.91 -8.87
CA THR A 251 0.77 13.99 -9.61
C THR A 251 1.43 12.96 -8.69
N GLY A 252 1.43 11.69 -9.10
CA GLY A 252 2.09 10.58 -8.42
C GLY A 252 3.56 10.37 -8.83
N TRP A 253 4.34 9.76 -7.94
CA TRP A 253 5.77 9.49 -8.10
C TRP A 253 6.13 8.17 -7.41
N ALA A 254 6.50 7.17 -8.20
CA ALA A 254 6.81 5.80 -7.74
C ALA A 254 8.12 5.32 -8.38
N ILE A 255 9.26 5.76 -7.82
CA ILE A 255 10.58 5.48 -8.40
C ILE A 255 11.21 4.15 -7.94
N ASP A 256 10.86 3.65 -6.75
CA ASP A 256 11.50 2.48 -6.15
C ASP A 256 10.65 1.22 -5.87
N PRO A 257 9.30 1.20 -5.89
CA PRO A 257 8.57 -0.07 -5.74
C PRO A 257 9.00 -1.09 -6.80
N PHE A 258 9.31 -2.33 -6.38
CA PHE A 258 10.07 -3.32 -7.17
C PHE A 258 9.22 -4.04 -8.26
N GLY A 259 8.69 -3.23 -9.19
CA GLY A 259 7.59 -3.59 -10.07
C GLY A 259 6.31 -2.85 -9.65
N LEU A 260 5.44 -2.57 -10.61
CA LEU A 260 4.31 -1.65 -10.43
C LEU A 260 2.96 -2.33 -10.76
N SER A 261 1.92 -1.97 -10.01
CA SER A 261 0.57 -2.52 -10.07
C SER A 261 -0.43 -1.52 -10.62
N PRO A 262 -1.39 -1.91 -11.49
CA PRO A 262 -2.49 -1.03 -11.92
C PRO A 262 -3.40 -0.60 -10.77
N THR A 263 -3.25 -1.18 -9.56
CA THR A 263 -3.95 -0.71 -8.35
C THR A 263 -3.55 0.72 -7.98
N MET A 264 -2.27 1.09 -8.11
CA MET A 264 -1.83 2.44 -7.73
C MET A 264 -2.36 3.56 -8.65
N PRO A 265 -2.28 3.52 -9.99
CA PRO A 265 -2.90 4.56 -10.83
C PRO A 265 -4.41 4.65 -10.60
N TYR A 266 -5.11 3.54 -10.31
CA TYR A 266 -6.52 3.58 -9.94
C TYR A 266 -6.77 4.38 -8.64
N LEU A 267 -6.00 4.10 -7.58
CA LEU A 267 -6.12 4.81 -6.31
C LEU A 267 -5.75 6.29 -6.45
N LEU A 268 -4.68 6.62 -7.19
CA LEU A 268 -4.22 7.99 -7.42
C LEU A 268 -5.21 8.80 -8.27
N LYS A 269 -5.78 8.19 -9.33
CA LYS A 269 -6.85 8.79 -10.16
C LYS A 269 -8.08 9.12 -9.33
N ASN A 270 -8.53 8.19 -8.47
CA ASN A 270 -9.66 8.40 -7.57
C ASN A 270 -9.34 9.39 -6.41
N ALA A 271 -8.07 9.60 -6.09
CA ALA A 271 -7.61 10.66 -5.19
C ALA A 271 -7.47 12.05 -5.88
N GLY A 272 -7.87 12.17 -7.16
CA GLY A 272 -7.86 13.43 -7.91
C GLY A 272 -6.56 13.74 -8.64
N MET A 273 -5.62 12.80 -8.75
CA MET A 273 -4.40 12.99 -9.55
C MET A 273 -4.66 12.80 -11.04
N GLU A 274 -3.91 13.54 -11.85
CA GLU A 274 -3.99 13.50 -13.32
C GLU A 274 -2.82 12.75 -13.96
N ASN A 275 -1.66 12.72 -13.27
CA ASN A 275 -0.42 12.18 -13.79
C ASN A 275 0.28 11.22 -12.81
N LEU A 276 1.17 10.38 -13.33
CA LEU A 276 2.04 9.48 -12.57
C LEU A 276 3.40 9.34 -13.27
N LEU A 277 4.48 9.22 -12.50
CA LEU A 277 5.78 8.78 -13.01
C LEU A 277 6.25 7.51 -12.29
N ILE A 278 6.69 6.52 -13.08
CA ILE A 278 7.18 5.20 -12.62
C ILE A 278 8.58 4.89 -13.15
N GLN A 279 9.34 4.03 -12.43
CA GLN A 279 10.71 3.65 -12.83
C GLN A 279 10.98 2.15 -12.89
N ARG A 280 10.77 1.34 -11.85
CA ARG A 280 11.25 -0.07 -11.79
C ARG A 280 10.39 -1.06 -12.60
N VAL A 281 10.46 -0.91 -13.92
CA VAL A 281 9.87 -1.82 -14.92
C VAL A 281 10.97 -2.67 -15.55
N HIS A 282 10.67 -3.93 -15.88
CA HIS A 282 11.60 -4.88 -16.50
C HIS A 282 12.35 -4.28 -17.71
N TYR A 283 13.67 -4.48 -17.80
CA TYR A 283 14.50 -3.81 -18.81
C TYR A 283 14.07 -4.09 -20.26
N ALA A 284 13.68 -5.31 -20.60
CA ALA A 284 13.14 -5.66 -21.92
C ALA A 284 11.83 -4.89 -22.27
N VAL A 285 10.97 -4.61 -21.29
CA VAL A 285 9.75 -3.80 -21.48
C VAL A 285 10.12 -2.34 -21.73
N LYS A 286 11.03 -1.75 -20.93
CA LYS A 286 11.58 -0.40 -21.17
C LYS A 286 12.16 -0.30 -22.59
N LYS A 287 13.02 -1.25 -22.97
CA LYS A 287 13.66 -1.38 -24.29
C LYS A 287 12.63 -1.40 -25.43
N ARG A 288 11.53 -2.16 -25.30
CA ARG A 288 10.47 -2.24 -26.31
C ARG A 288 9.61 -0.96 -26.38
N LEU A 289 9.10 -0.48 -25.25
CA LEU A 289 8.29 0.75 -25.20
C LEU A 289 9.09 1.99 -25.64
N ALA A 290 10.40 2.03 -25.38
CA ALA A 290 11.30 3.07 -25.85
C ALA A 290 11.50 3.06 -27.38
N ARG A 291 11.52 1.88 -28.03
CA ARG A 291 11.57 1.77 -29.50
C ARG A 291 10.27 2.31 -30.12
N ASP A 292 9.15 1.96 -29.51
CA ASP A 292 7.81 2.30 -30.00
C ASP A 292 7.35 3.70 -29.55
N LYS A 293 8.25 4.52 -28.96
CA LYS A 293 7.97 5.85 -28.38
C LYS A 293 6.70 5.86 -27.52
N SER A 294 6.57 4.86 -26.66
CA SER A 294 5.35 4.56 -25.88
C SER A 294 5.66 4.38 -24.39
N LEU A 295 6.67 5.10 -23.90
CA LEU A 295 6.97 5.29 -22.48
C LEU A 295 6.06 6.35 -21.80
N GLU A 296 5.42 7.21 -22.60
CA GLU A 296 4.33 8.10 -22.17
C GLU A 296 3.02 7.43 -22.62
N PHE A 297 2.12 7.07 -21.70
CA PHE A 297 0.90 6.30 -21.98
C PHE A 297 -0.25 6.62 -21.02
N LYS A 298 -1.49 6.34 -21.45
CA LYS A 298 -2.71 6.44 -20.63
C LYS A 298 -2.93 5.07 -19.95
N TRP A 299 -2.51 4.92 -18.70
CA TRP A 299 -2.60 3.65 -17.98
C TRP A 299 -4.01 3.48 -17.39
N ARG A 300 -4.69 2.37 -17.72
CA ARG A 300 -6.04 2.05 -17.23
C ARG A 300 -6.20 0.61 -16.77
N GLN A 301 -7.33 0.35 -16.10
CA GLN A 301 -7.61 -0.97 -15.55
C GLN A 301 -7.90 -2.02 -16.63
N LEU A 302 -7.62 -3.29 -16.31
CA LEU A 302 -7.82 -4.45 -17.20
C LEU A 302 -9.29 -4.69 -17.61
N TRP A 303 -10.24 -4.03 -16.94
CA TRP A 303 -11.68 -4.10 -17.22
C TRP A 303 -12.27 -2.76 -17.70
N ASP A 304 -11.44 -1.74 -17.90
CA ASP A 304 -11.91 -0.40 -18.25
C ASP A 304 -12.24 -0.30 -19.75
N ASN A 305 -13.55 -0.28 -20.00
CA ASN A 305 -14.16 -0.28 -21.32
C ASN A 305 -14.50 1.10 -21.89
N ASP A 306 -14.30 2.19 -21.13
CA ASP A 306 -14.64 3.57 -21.51
C ASP A 306 -13.51 4.61 -21.28
N GLY A 307 -12.41 4.23 -20.64
CA GLY A 307 -11.27 5.08 -20.34
C GLY A 307 -11.40 5.87 -19.03
N SER A 308 -12.46 5.67 -18.25
CA SER A 308 -12.72 6.42 -17.00
C SER A 308 -11.61 6.32 -15.95
N SER A 309 -10.81 5.25 -15.97
CA SER A 309 -9.67 5.04 -15.06
C SER A 309 -8.32 5.49 -15.64
N GLU A 310 -8.25 6.04 -16.85
CA GLU A 310 -7.00 6.44 -17.50
C GLU A 310 -6.23 7.52 -16.72
N LEU A 311 -4.98 7.21 -16.34
CA LEU A 311 -4.03 8.13 -15.72
C LEU A 311 -2.79 8.32 -16.62
N LEU A 312 -2.40 9.57 -16.89
CA LEU A 312 -1.26 9.86 -17.77
C LEU A 312 0.05 9.47 -17.07
N THR A 313 0.71 8.44 -17.59
CA THR A 313 1.86 7.80 -16.94
C THR A 313 3.12 8.00 -17.78
N HIS A 314 4.20 8.44 -17.13
CA HIS A 314 5.56 8.48 -17.66
C HIS A 314 6.38 7.33 -17.08
N MET A 315 6.82 6.39 -17.92
CA MET A 315 7.83 5.40 -17.56
C MET A 315 9.23 5.95 -17.85
N MET A 316 10.05 6.06 -16.81
CA MET A 316 11.46 6.43 -16.98
C MET A 316 12.21 5.37 -17.81
N PRO A 317 13.08 5.77 -18.77
CA PRO A 317 13.60 4.86 -19.82
C PRO A 317 14.77 3.96 -19.38
N PHE A 318 15.46 4.29 -18.29
CA PHE A 318 16.79 3.77 -17.98
C PHE A 318 16.82 2.95 -16.67
N TYR A 319 18.01 2.45 -16.30
CA TYR A 319 18.21 1.44 -15.25
C TYR A 319 17.87 1.92 -13.82
N SER A 320 18.24 3.15 -13.46
CA SER A 320 18.02 3.74 -12.12
C SER A 320 17.39 5.14 -12.21
N TYR A 321 16.96 5.67 -11.07
CA TYR A 321 16.60 7.08 -10.86
C TYR A 321 17.79 7.94 -10.38
N ASP A 322 18.97 7.35 -10.22
CA ASP A 322 20.20 8.10 -9.89
C ASP A 322 20.60 9.08 -11.02
N VAL A 323 21.34 10.15 -10.67
CA VAL A 323 21.82 11.13 -11.65
C VAL A 323 22.57 10.51 -12.86
N PRO A 324 23.42 9.46 -12.67
CA PRO A 324 23.99 8.69 -13.79
C PRO A 324 22.97 8.13 -14.78
N HIS A 325 21.80 7.65 -14.35
CA HIS A 325 20.82 7.04 -15.24
C HIS A 325 19.60 7.94 -15.54
N THR A 326 19.54 9.18 -15.07
CA THR A 326 18.43 10.09 -15.40
C THR A 326 18.70 11.04 -16.57
N CYS A 327 19.95 11.46 -16.78
CA CYS A 327 20.26 12.54 -17.73
C CYS A 327 20.18 12.10 -19.21
N GLY A 328 20.44 10.83 -19.50
CA GLY A 328 20.58 10.29 -20.84
C GLY A 328 21.19 8.89 -20.85
N PRO A 329 21.50 8.34 -22.05
CA PRO A 329 21.89 6.94 -22.21
C PRO A 329 23.34 6.57 -21.84
N ASP A 330 24.27 7.53 -21.69
CA ASP A 330 25.65 7.23 -21.28
C ASP A 330 25.90 7.65 -19.81
N PRO A 331 25.83 6.71 -18.84
CA PRO A 331 25.99 7.05 -17.43
C PRO A 331 27.42 7.50 -17.08
N LYS A 332 28.43 7.17 -17.91
CA LYS A 332 29.79 7.74 -17.82
C LYS A 332 29.79 9.23 -18.16
N VAL A 333 28.86 9.72 -18.96
CA VAL A 333 28.67 11.16 -19.22
C VAL A 333 27.81 11.77 -18.11
N CYS A 334 26.64 11.21 -17.83
CA CYS A 334 25.69 11.76 -16.85
C CYS A 334 26.26 11.84 -15.42
N CYS A 335 27.05 10.86 -14.98
CA CYS A 335 27.70 10.90 -13.67
C CYS A 335 28.60 12.13 -13.49
N GLN A 336 29.18 12.68 -14.57
CA GLN A 336 30.00 13.90 -14.52
C GLN A 336 29.19 15.19 -14.31
N PHE A 337 27.86 15.09 -14.19
CA PHE A 337 26.94 16.18 -13.85
C PHE A 337 26.28 15.97 -12.48
N ASP A 338 26.57 14.85 -11.81
CA ASP A 338 26.32 14.74 -10.37
C ASP A 338 27.42 15.48 -9.60
N PHE A 339 27.21 16.76 -9.29
CA PHE A 339 28.24 17.58 -8.66
C PHE A 339 28.51 17.21 -7.19
N PHE A 340 27.75 16.28 -6.59
CA PHE A 340 28.12 15.67 -5.29
C PHE A 340 29.17 14.55 -5.43
N ARG A 341 29.47 14.10 -6.66
CA ARG A 341 30.59 13.19 -6.96
C ARG A 341 31.87 13.94 -7.34
N LEU A 342 31.91 15.26 -7.09
CA LEU A 342 33.16 16.04 -7.14
C LEU A 342 34.14 15.52 -6.06
N PRO A 343 35.47 15.46 -6.32
CA PRO A 343 36.43 14.79 -5.43
C PRO A 343 36.45 15.27 -3.97
N ASN A 344 35.98 16.49 -3.68
CA ASN A 344 35.92 17.05 -2.33
C ASN A 344 34.76 16.53 -1.45
N PHE A 345 33.85 15.72 -1.99
CA PHE A 345 32.71 15.14 -1.26
C PHE A 345 32.86 13.64 -0.95
N GLY A 346 33.95 13.00 -1.40
CA GLY A 346 34.26 11.58 -1.12
C GLY A 346 33.52 10.55 -1.99
N LEU A 347 32.39 10.90 -2.61
CA LEU A 347 31.77 10.06 -3.65
C LEU A 347 32.52 10.19 -4.98
N SER A 348 32.42 9.16 -5.82
CA SER A 348 33.08 9.11 -7.13
C SER A 348 32.19 8.49 -8.21
N CYS A 349 32.61 8.60 -9.47
CA CYS A 349 31.94 7.96 -10.61
C CYS A 349 32.57 6.59 -10.91
N PRO A 350 31.80 5.48 -10.86
CA PRO A 350 32.28 4.14 -11.20
C PRO A 350 32.98 4.05 -12.57
N TRP A 351 32.51 4.84 -13.54
CA TRP A 351 33.08 4.94 -14.89
C TRP A 351 34.38 5.76 -14.98
N ARG A 352 35.02 6.06 -13.85
CA ARG A 352 36.37 6.66 -13.71
C ARG A 352 36.58 8.08 -14.29
N VAL A 353 35.51 8.73 -14.77
CA VAL A 353 35.53 10.15 -15.15
C VAL A 353 34.75 10.96 -14.12
N PRO A 354 35.41 11.78 -13.27
CA PRO A 354 34.72 12.58 -12.26
C PRO A 354 34.03 13.81 -12.87
N PRO A 355 33.06 14.41 -12.15
CA PRO A 355 32.54 15.73 -12.47
C PRO A 355 33.64 16.80 -12.47
N LYS A 356 33.39 17.90 -13.17
CA LYS A 356 34.23 19.10 -13.19
C LYS A 356 33.38 20.31 -12.84
N VAL A 357 33.85 21.18 -11.93
CA VAL A 357 33.19 22.44 -11.62
C VAL A 357 32.99 23.26 -12.90
N VAL A 358 31.79 23.82 -13.08
CA VAL A 358 31.44 24.61 -14.26
C VAL A 358 31.99 26.03 -14.10
N THR A 359 32.71 26.49 -15.10
CA THR A 359 33.44 27.76 -15.17
C THR A 359 33.25 28.40 -16.55
N LYS A 360 33.54 29.69 -16.68
CA LYS A 360 33.51 30.39 -17.99
C LYS A 360 34.42 29.76 -19.05
N LYS A 361 35.44 28.97 -18.66
CA LYS A 361 36.37 28.30 -19.59
C LYS A 361 35.87 26.96 -20.13
N ASN A 362 35.04 26.23 -19.40
CA ASN A 362 34.57 24.89 -19.78
C ASN A 362 33.05 24.79 -20.00
N VAL A 363 32.27 25.83 -19.70
CA VAL A 363 30.79 25.78 -19.79
C VAL A 363 30.28 25.33 -21.17
N GLY A 364 30.94 25.71 -22.28
CA GLY A 364 30.58 25.24 -23.63
C GLY A 364 30.76 23.73 -23.82
N GLU A 365 31.91 23.16 -23.41
CA GLU A 365 32.16 21.69 -23.39
C GLU A 365 31.09 20.97 -22.56
N ARG A 366 30.84 21.48 -21.34
CA ARG A 366 29.90 20.85 -20.39
C ARG A 366 28.45 20.95 -20.88
N ALA A 367 28.06 22.07 -21.46
CA ALA A 367 26.73 22.28 -22.01
C ALA A 367 26.47 21.40 -23.24
N ALA A 368 27.44 21.28 -24.16
CA ALA A 368 27.32 20.42 -25.32
C ALA A 368 27.19 18.93 -24.92
N LEU A 369 28.02 18.45 -23.99
CA LEU A 369 27.96 17.09 -23.47
C LEU A 369 26.62 16.76 -22.78
N LEU A 370 26.06 17.70 -22.01
CA LEU A 370 24.78 17.48 -21.34
C LEU A 370 23.59 17.58 -22.31
N LEU A 371 23.64 18.52 -23.26
CA LEU A 371 22.60 18.69 -24.27
C LEU A 371 22.52 17.48 -25.22
N ASP A 372 23.65 16.88 -25.60
CA ASP A 372 23.71 15.61 -26.33
C ASP A 372 22.92 14.49 -25.60
N GLN A 373 23.07 14.38 -24.29
CA GLN A 373 22.37 13.37 -23.48
C GLN A 373 20.86 13.62 -23.43
N TYR A 374 20.42 14.87 -23.23
CA TYR A 374 19.00 15.23 -23.30
C TYR A 374 18.39 15.04 -24.70
N ARG A 375 19.14 15.38 -25.76
CA ARG A 375 18.74 15.20 -27.17
C ARG A 375 18.69 13.72 -27.58
N LYS A 376 19.49 12.85 -26.97
CA LYS A 376 19.35 11.40 -27.09
C LYS A 376 18.13 10.88 -26.32
N LYS A 377 17.93 11.35 -25.08
CA LYS A 377 16.80 10.95 -24.23
C LYS A 377 15.44 11.29 -24.87
N SER A 378 15.31 12.46 -25.50
CA SER A 378 14.08 12.87 -26.21
C SER A 378 13.67 11.93 -27.34
N GLN A 379 14.60 11.19 -27.95
CA GLN A 379 14.27 10.28 -29.05
C GLN A 379 13.42 9.09 -28.59
N LEU A 380 13.32 8.82 -27.28
CA LEU A 380 12.50 7.76 -26.70
C LEU A 380 11.04 8.16 -26.47
N PHE A 381 10.69 9.42 -26.70
CA PHE A 381 9.39 10.02 -26.37
C PHE A 381 8.67 10.56 -27.62
N ARG A 382 7.40 10.97 -27.49
CA ARG A 382 6.62 11.53 -28.61
C ARG A 382 6.79 13.05 -28.73
N SER A 383 6.96 13.73 -27.61
CA SER A 383 7.04 15.19 -27.48
C SER A 383 8.47 15.76 -27.58
N ASN A 384 8.60 17.09 -27.61
CA ASN A 384 9.88 17.79 -27.37
C ASN A 384 10.16 18.06 -25.88
N VAL A 385 9.40 17.47 -24.96
CA VAL A 385 9.45 17.77 -23.53
C VAL A 385 10.18 16.64 -22.80
N VAL A 386 11.29 16.97 -22.14
CA VAL A 386 12.14 15.99 -21.45
C VAL A 386 12.22 16.32 -19.97
N ILE A 387 11.83 15.36 -19.13
CA ILE A 387 12.13 15.36 -17.70
C ILE A 387 13.50 14.72 -17.44
N ALA A 388 14.27 15.31 -16.53
CA ALA A 388 15.52 14.77 -16.03
C ALA A 388 15.57 14.90 -14.50
N PRO A 389 15.18 13.86 -13.74
CA PRO A 389 15.32 13.86 -12.29
C PRO A 389 16.77 14.07 -11.86
N LEU A 390 16.98 14.87 -10.83
CA LEU A 390 18.30 15.19 -10.27
C LEU A 390 18.30 14.80 -8.79
N GLY A 391 18.57 13.52 -8.53
CA GLY A 391 18.55 12.95 -7.20
C GLY A 391 19.15 11.54 -7.16
N ASP A 392 19.03 10.93 -5.99
CA ASP A 392 19.59 9.64 -5.55
C ASP A 392 19.07 9.46 -4.10
N ASP A 393 19.50 8.41 -3.40
CA ASP A 393 19.16 8.16 -1.99
C ASP A 393 19.77 9.22 -1.03
N PHE A 394 18.95 9.80 -0.16
CA PHE A 394 19.28 10.80 0.87
C PHE A 394 20.22 11.95 0.44
N ARG A 395 20.08 12.36 -0.82
CA ARG A 395 20.76 13.53 -1.38
C ARG A 395 20.21 14.82 -0.76
N TYR A 396 20.87 15.94 -1.03
CA TYR A 396 20.52 17.28 -0.56
C TYR A 396 20.70 17.48 0.96
N SER A 397 21.53 16.65 1.60
CA SER A 397 21.75 16.68 3.06
C SER A 397 22.82 17.69 3.52
N GLN A 398 23.67 18.18 2.61
CA GLN A 398 24.71 19.18 2.92
C GLN A 398 24.47 20.52 2.21
N SER A 399 24.72 21.66 2.87
CA SER A 399 24.57 22.98 2.23
C SER A 399 25.44 23.13 0.97
N SER A 400 26.70 22.71 1.08
CA SER A 400 27.71 22.73 0.03
C SER A 400 27.31 21.91 -1.19
N GLU A 401 26.49 20.87 -1.00
CA GLU A 401 25.95 20.06 -2.08
C GLU A 401 24.86 20.80 -2.86
N TRP A 402 23.90 21.45 -2.19
CA TRP A 402 22.92 22.32 -2.86
C TRP A 402 23.65 23.39 -3.70
N ASP A 403 24.66 24.02 -3.12
CA ASP A 403 25.45 25.05 -3.79
C ASP A 403 26.26 24.48 -4.98
N ALA A 404 26.75 23.24 -4.88
CA ALA A 404 27.43 22.54 -5.98
C ALA A 404 26.47 22.10 -7.10
N GLN A 405 25.31 21.55 -6.78
CA GLN A 405 24.31 21.12 -7.78
C GLN A 405 23.72 22.33 -8.49
N TYR A 406 22.98 23.18 -7.78
CA TYR A 406 22.27 24.31 -8.39
C TYR A 406 23.24 25.32 -9.00
N GLY A 407 24.37 25.61 -8.33
CA GLY A 407 25.37 26.56 -8.79
C GLY A 407 26.17 26.12 -10.02
N ASN A 408 26.18 24.83 -10.38
CA ASN A 408 26.80 24.36 -11.63
C ASN A 408 25.77 24.13 -12.74
N TYR A 409 24.60 23.57 -12.42
CA TYR A 409 23.50 23.44 -13.38
C TYR A 409 23.02 24.80 -13.89
N GLN A 410 22.84 25.81 -13.03
CA GLN A 410 22.38 27.14 -13.45
C GLN A 410 23.34 27.80 -14.45
N LYS A 411 24.66 27.64 -14.30
CA LYS A 411 25.65 28.14 -15.27
C LYS A 411 25.49 27.49 -16.66
N ILE A 412 25.14 26.20 -16.69
CA ILE A 412 24.86 25.48 -17.94
C ILE A 412 23.53 25.98 -18.54
N PHE A 413 22.49 26.19 -17.71
CA PHE A 413 21.20 26.71 -18.16
C PHE A 413 21.32 28.13 -18.73
N ASP A 414 22.01 29.03 -18.02
CA ASP A 414 22.23 30.40 -18.45
C ASP A 414 22.99 30.45 -19.79
N TYR A 415 23.98 29.57 -19.99
CA TYR A 415 24.72 29.44 -21.25
C TYR A 415 23.89 28.83 -22.40
N LEU A 416 23.07 27.81 -22.12
CA LEU A 416 22.22 27.17 -23.14
C LEU A 416 21.06 28.07 -23.56
N ASN A 417 20.38 28.72 -22.61
CA ASN A 417 19.23 29.57 -22.88
C ASN A 417 19.61 30.91 -23.54
N SER A 418 20.83 31.42 -23.32
CA SER A 418 21.30 32.67 -23.94
C SER A 418 21.81 32.52 -25.38
N ASN A 419 21.93 31.29 -25.90
CA ASN A 419 22.29 31.03 -27.29
C ASN A 419 21.19 30.26 -28.03
N ASP A 420 20.38 30.99 -28.79
CA ASP A 420 19.31 30.46 -29.65
C ASP A 420 19.75 29.33 -30.60
N GLN A 421 21.03 29.26 -30.98
CA GLN A 421 21.55 28.22 -31.89
C GLN A 421 21.38 26.80 -31.33
N PHE A 422 21.31 26.62 -30.00
CA PHE A 422 21.07 25.32 -29.39
C PHE A 422 19.62 24.84 -29.52
N ASN A 423 18.68 25.74 -29.85
CA ASN A 423 17.23 25.50 -29.93
C ASN A 423 16.69 24.71 -28.73
N VAL A 424 17.07 25.13 -27.52
CA VAL A 424 16.67 24.54 -26.24
C VAL A 424 16.10 25.61 -25.31
N ARG A 425 15.19 25.20 -24.43
CA ARG A 425 14.81 25.90 -23.21
C ARG A 425 15.02 24.93 -22.05
N ILE A 426 15.92 25.25 -21.13
CA ILE A 426 16.27 24.38 -20.00
C ILE A 426 16.17 25.14 -18.68
N GLN A 427 15.53 24.51 -17.69
CA GLN A 427 15.25 25.13 -16.39
C GLN A 427 15.14 24.05 -15.30
N PHE A 428 15.24 24.45 -14.04
CA PHE A 428 14.71 23.61 -12.97
C PHE A 428 13.18 23.58 -13.07
N GLY A 429 12.61 22.41 -12.81
CA GLY A 429 11.17 22.18 -12.80
C GLY A 429 10.75 21.35 -11.59
N THR A 430 9.46 21.34 -11.33
CA THR A 430 8.78 20.28 -10.59
C THR A 430 8.26 19.21 -11.56
N LEU A 431 7.50 18.24 -11.04
CA LEU A 431 6.89 17.20 -11.87
C LEU A 431 5.63 17.71 -12.60
N THR A 432 4.83 18.56 -11.94
CA THR A 432 3.71 19.27 -12.58
C THR A 432 4.19 20.26 -13.67
N ASP A 433 5.32 20.93 -13.50
CA ASP A 433 5.94 21.76 -14.55
C ASP A 433 6.18 20.96 -15.86
N TYR A 434 6.67 19.71 -15.74
CA TYR A 434 6.88 18.81 -16.88
C TYR A 434 5.55 18.37 -17.53
N PHE A 435 4.59 17.86 -16.73
CA PHE A 435 3.33 17.35 -17.28
C PHE A 435 2.46 18.46 -17.90
N ASN A 436 2.52 19.69 -17.40
CA ASN A 436 1.83 20.82 -18.05
C ASN A 436 2.44 21.11 -19.43
N ALA A 437 3.76 21.25 -19.52
CA ALA A 437 4.44 21.47 -20.80
C ALA A 437 4.22 20.31 -21.80
N LEU A 438 4.09 19.06 -21.31
CA LEU A 438 3.77 17.90 -22.14
C LEU A 438 2.40 18.04 -22.84
N ARG A 439 1.40 18.54 -22.11
CA ARG A 439 0.04 18.77 -22.63
C ARG A 439 -0.05 20.00 -23.54
N GLU A 440 0.79 21.01 -23.30
CA GLU A 440 0.93 22.18 -24.18
C GLU A 440 1.55 21.81 -25.55
N GLU A 441 2.56 20.94 -25.57
CA GLU A 441 3.21 20.45 -26.80
C GLU A 441 2.35 19.42 -27.55
N GLN A 442 1.59 18.57 -26.84
CA GLN A 442 0.88 17.43 -27.43
C GLN A 442 -0.45 17.09 -26.74
N ASN A 443 -1.53 17.01 -27.53
CA ASN A 443 -2.83 16.48 -27.10
C ASN A 443 -2.67 15.07 -26.49
N VAL A 444 -3.19 14.88 -25.28
CA VAL A 444 -3.10 13.66 -24.47
C VAL A 444 -3.68 12.44 -25.19
N GLU A 445 -4.70 12.61 -26.04
CA GLU A 445 -5.29 11.53 -26.85
C GLU A 445 -4.35 10.96 -27.94
N LYS A 446 -3.13 11.51 -28.07
CA LYS A 446 -2.06 10.95 -28.91
C LYS A 446 -1.07 10.06 -28.15
N PHE A 447 -1.26 9.85 -26.85
CA PHE A 447 -0.54 8.82 -26.09
C PHE A 447 -1.34 7.50 -26.11
N PRO A 448 -0.66 6.36 -26.26
CA PRO A 448 -1.32 5.06 -26.34
C PRO A 448 -1.98 4.72 -25.01
N SER A 449 -3.11 4.04 -25.08
CA SER A 449 -3.75 3.39 -23.93
C SER A 449 -3.01 2.10 -23.56
N LEU A 450 -2.80 1.87 -22.26
CA LEU A 450 -2.10 0.70 -21.74
C LEU A 450 -2.90 0.04 -20.61
N SER A 451 -3.01 -1.29 -20.61
CA SER A 451 -3.59 -2.03 -19.49
C SER A 451 -2.76 -3.27 -19.10
N GLY A 452 -2.82 -3.61 -17.81
CA GLY A 452 -2.01 -4.63 -17.16
C GLY A 452 -1.02 -4.04 -16.16
N ASP A 453 -0.07 -4.87 -15.73
CA ASP A 453 0.90 -4.60 -14.67
C ASP A 453 2.35 -4.72 -15.17
N PHE A 454 3.30 -4.47 -14.28
CA PHE A 454 4.73 -4.48 -14.58
C PHE A 454 5.53 -5.48 -13.70
N PHE A 455 4.90 -6.59 -13.31
CA PHE A 455 5.55 -7.71 -12.61
C PHE A 455 5.87 -8.89 -13.56
N THR A 456 6.88 -9.72 -13.28
CA THR A 456 7.90 -9.55 -12.22
C THR A 456 9.03 -8.65 -12.72
N TYR A 457 9.46 -7.70 -11.89
CA TYR A 457 10.60 -6.83 -12.20
C TYR A 457 11.91 -7.61 -12.26
N ALA A 458 12.76 -7.26 -13.24
CA ALA A 458 14.18 -7.60 -13.23
C ALA A 458 14.99 -6.34 -13.54
N ASP A 459 16.04 -6.08 -12.76
CA ASP A 459 16.95 -4.95 -12.98
C ASP A 459 17.88 -5.22 -14.18
N ARG A 460 18.28 -6.48 -14.37
CA ARG A 460 19.16 -6.98 -15.45
C ARG A 460 19.13 -8.50 -15.53
N ASP A 461 19.68 -9.03 -16.63
CA ASP A 461 20.01 -10.46 -16.77
C ASP A 461 18.82 -11.36 -16.41
N ASP A 462 19.03 -12.40 -15.60
CA ASP A 462 18.01 -13.30 -15.03
C ASP A 462 17.63 -12.93 -13.58
N HIS A 463 18.02 -11.75 -13.11
CA HIS A 463 17.76 -11.28 -11.75
C HIS A 463 16.29 -10.85 -11.57
N TYR A 464 15.37 -11.80 -11.43
CA TYR A 464 13.96 -11.53 -11.13
C TYR A 464 13.72 -11.27 -9.64
N TRP A 465 13.09 -10.13 -9.32
CA TRP A 465 12.85 -9.66 -7.95
C TRP A 465 11.59 -10.31 -7.35
N SER A 466 11.42 -11.63 -7.50
CA SER A 466 10.26 -12.37 -6.94
C SER A 466 10.45 -12.82 -5.48
N GLY A 467 11.70 -12.87 -4.99
CA GLY A 467 11.98 -13.35 -3.62
C GLY A 467 11.30 -12.53 -2.52
N TYR A 468 11.17 -11.21 -2.70
CA TYR A 468 10.54 -10.34 -1.72
C TYR A 468 9.03 -10.59 -1.55
N TYR A 469 8.38 -11.29 -2.51
CA TYR A 469 6.99 -11.73 -2.39
C TYR A 469 6.79 -12.65 -1.17
N THR A 470 7.84 -13.35 -0.73
CA THR A 470 7.82 -14.28 0.42
C THR A 470 8.63 -13.77 1.61
N SER A 471 9.68 -12.98 1.41
CA SER A 471 10.61 -12.53 2.46
C SER A 471 9.94 -12.05 3.75
N ARG A 472 10.46 -12.54 4.89
CA ARG A 472 10.00 -12.19 6.25
C ARG A 472 8.49 -12.42 6.48
N PRO A 473 7.96 -13.64 6.22
CA PRO A 473 6.51 -13.90 6.12
C PRO A 473 5.71 -13.65 7.42
N PHE A 474 6.34 -13.76 8.59
CA PHE A 474 5.70 -13.39 9.86
C PHE A 474 5.24 -11.93 9.89
N HIS A 475 6.00 -11.02 9.27
CA HIS A 475 5.70 -9.59 9.22
C HIS A 475 4.65 -9.28 8.15
N LYS A 476 4.70 -9.96 6.99
CA LYS A 476 3.60 -9.96 5.99
C LYS A 476 2.27 -10.46 6.57
N ARG A 477 2.28 -11.45 7.46
CA ARG A 477 1.08 -11.88 8.21
C ARG A 477 0.68 -10.86 9.28
N LEU A 478 1.64 -10.23 9.97
CA LEU A 478 1.39 -9.21 10.99
C LEU A 478 0.70 -7.96 10.40
N ASP A 479 1.11 -7.52 9.22
CA ASP A 479 0.40 -6.52 8.40
C ASP A 479 -1.08 -6.86 8.23
N ARG A 480 -1.40 -8.03 7.66
CA ARG A 480 -2.78 -8.44 7.40
C ARG A 480 -3.62 -8.62 8.67
N VAL A 481 -2.97 -8.92 9.80
CA VAL A 481 -3.58 -8.95 11.14
C VAL A 481 -3.89 -7.52 11.61
N LEU A 482 -2.92 -6.60 11.55
CA LEU A 482 -3.09 -5.20 11.95
C LEU A 482 -4.09 -4.44 11.05
N MET A 483 -4.08 -4.66 9.74
CA MET A 483 -5.05 -4.09 8.79
C MET A 483 -6.49 -4.46 9.18
N GLY A 484 -6.72 -5.70 9.59
CA GLY A 484 -8.04 -6.18 10.03
C GLY A 484 -8.46 -5.59 11.38
N SER A 485 -7.52 -5.49 12.33
CA SER A 485 -7.74 -4.85 13.64
C SER A 485 -8.02 -3.34 13.51
N LEU A 486 -7.27 -2.61 12.67
CA LEU A 486 -7.50 -1.20 12.34
C LEU A 486 -8.90 -0.98 11.79
N ARG A 487 -9.24 -1.65 10.67
CA ARG A 487 -10.57 -1.59 10.05
C ARG A 487 -11.67 -1.85 11.07
N ALA A 488 -11.50 -2.84 11.94
CA ALA A 488 -12.50 -3.17 12.93
C ALA A 488 -12.61 -2.09 14.02
N ALA A 489 -11.49 -1.56 14.50
CA ALA A 489 -11.44 -0.50 15.51
C ALA A 489 -12.11 0.78 14.99
N GLU A 490 -11.75 1.23 13.79
CA GLU A 490 -12.28 2.44 13.15
C GLU A 490 -13.79 2.33 12.86
N VAL A 491 -14.25 1.21 12.32
CA VAL A 491 -15.69 0.99 12.08
C VAL A 491 -16.46 0.97 13.39
N LEU A 492 -15.95 0.29 14.42
CA LEU A 492 -16.67 0.16 15.68
C LEU A 492 -16.70 1.48 16.48
N SER A 493 -15.59 2.23 16.50
CA SER A 493 -15.54 3.55 17.14
C SER A 493 -16.44 4.55 16.43
N SER A 494 -16.49 4.52 15.09
CA SER A 494 -17.37 5.37 14.29
C SER A 494 -18.85 5.08 14.54
N ILE A 495 -19.23 3.80 14.68
CA ILE A 495 -20.60 3.40 15.06
C ILE A 495 -20.94 3.82 16.50
N GLY A 496 -19.97 3.79 17.41
CA GLY A 496 -20.12 4.34 18.76
C GLY A 496 -20.38 5.84 18.75
N TRP A 497 -19.52 6.59 18.06
CA TRP A 497 -19.63 8.05 17.96
C TRP A 497 -20.94 8.49 17.30
N ALA A 498 -21.31 7.88 16.17
CA ALA A 498 -22.57 8.15 15.45
C ALA A 498 -23.85 7.79 16.24
N ARG A 499 -23.73 7.12 17.40
CA ARG A 499 -24.83 6.85 18.34
C ARG A 499 -24.88 7.80 19.54
N GLY A 500 -24.13 8.92 19.49
CA GLY A 500 -24.12 9.93 20.55
C GLY A 500 -23.17 9.62 21.71
N HIS A 501 -22.23 8.68 21.55
CA HIS A 501 -21.15 8.48 22.51
C HIS A 501 -19.99 9.43 22.22
N GLU A 502 -20.23 10.74 22.30
CA GLU A 502 -19.26 11.80 21.93
C GLU A 502 -17.95 11.73 22.73
N HIS A 503 -18.02 11.28 23.99
CA HIS A 503 -16.84 11.00 24.83
C HIS A 503 -15.84 9.97 24.23
N LEU A 504 -16.21 9.21 23.19
CA LEU A 504 -15.26 8.36 22.43
C LEU A 504 -14.22 9.19 21.66
N SER A 505 -14.52 10.45 21.35
CA SER A 505 -13.55 11.43 20.84
C SER A 505 -12.63 11.90 21.96
N GLU A 506 -13.22 12.41 23.05
CA GLU A 506 -12.52 13.04 24.18
C GLU A 506 -11.60 12.09 24.96
N SER A 507 -11.92 10.78 24.99
CA SER A 507 -11.14 9.73 25.66
C SER A 507 -9.81 9.38 24.97
N GLY A 508 -9.40 10.13 23.94
CA GLY A 508 -8.10 9.95 23.28
C GLY A 508 -8.00 8.72 22.39
N LEU A 509 -9.12 8.03 22.13
CA LEU A 509 -9.19 6.86 21.24
C LEU A 509 -8.86 7.24 19.80
N GLU A 510 -9.21 8.46 19.36
CA GLU A 510 -8.80 9.01 18.07
C GLU A 510 -7.27 9.07 17.93
N ARG A 511 -6.56 9.51 18.99
CA ARG A 511 -5.09 9.55 19.02
C ARG A 511 -4.50 8.15 18.87
N ARG A 512 -5.07 7.16 19.57
CA ARG A 512 -4.65 5.74 19.46
C ARG A 512 -4.86 5.20 18.04
N LEU A 513 -6.01 5.46 17.42
CA LEU A 513 -6.28 5.12 16.01
C LEU A 513 -5.30 5.81 15.05
N ASN A 514 -5.01 7.10 15.25
CA ASN A 514 -4.12 7.87 14.39
C ASN A 514 -2.67 7.36 14.47
N VAL A 515 -2.18 7.06 15.68
CA VAL A 515 -0.87 6.41 15.89
C VAL A 515 -0.83 5.01 15.24
N ALA A 516 -1.86 4.19 15.44
CA ALA A 516 -1.94 2.86 14.83
C ALA A 516 -1.99 2.92 13.29
N ARG A 517 -2.73 3.87 12.71
CA ARG A 517 -2.71 4.16 11.26
C ARG A 517 -1.32 4.56 10.79
N GLN A 518 -0.63 5.46 11.49
CA GLN A 518 0.72 5.93 11.11
C GLN A 518 1.74 4.78 11.09
N TRP A 519 1.71 3.86 12.06
CA TRP A 519 2.62 2.71 12.08
C TRP A 519 2.31 1.65 11.02
N HIS A 520 1.02 1.33 10.80
CA HIS A 520 0.61 0.45 9.71
C HIS A 520 0.94 1.05 8.32
N SER A 521 0.75 2.36 8.17
CA SER A 521 1.08 3.11 6.96
C SER A 521 2.58 3.17 6.71
N LEU A 522 3.39 3.33 7.77
CA LEU A 522 4.85 3.29 7.68
C LEU A 522 5.34 1.93 7.19
N PHE A 523 4.71 0.83 7.63
CA PHE A 523 5.09 -0.52 7.21
C PHE A 523 4.77 -0.83 5.75
N GLN A 524 3.88 -0.07 5.09
CA GLN A 524 3.62 -0.25 3.64
C GLN A 524 4.80 0.15 2.76
N HIS A 525 5.85 0.75 3.34
CA HIS A 525 7.10 1.10 2.67
C HIS A 525 7.67 -0.08 1.86
N HIS A 526 8.31 0.21 0.73
CA HIS A 526 8.90 -0.78 -0.17
C HIS A 526 10.12 -1.54 0.39
N ASP A 527 10.61 -1.20 1.59
CA ASP A 527 11.48 -2.09 2.40
C ASP A 527 10.83 -2.70 3.65
N GLY A 528 9.63 -2.25 4.01
CA GLY A 528 8.86 -2.72 5.16
C GLY A 528 8.13 -4.03 4.88
N VAL A 529 6.95 -3.95 4.26
CA VAL A 529 6.09 -5.11 3.95
C VAL A 529 6.74 -6.10 2.98
N THR A 530 7.65 -5.62 2.13
CA THR A 530 8.52 -6.43 1.26
C THR A 530 9.53 -7.27 2.03
N GLY A 531 9.98 -6.79 3.20
CA GLY A 531 10.96 -7.44 4.04
C GLY A 531 12.40 -7.35 3.54
N THR A 532 12.75 -6.34 2.74
CA THR A 532 14.11 -6.10 2.23
C THR A 532 14.97 -5.21 3.14
N ALA A 533 14.38 -4.53 4.13
CA ALA A 533 15.12 -3.86 5.21
C ALA A 533 16.01 -4.80 6.05
N ARG A 534 16.99 -4.23 6.75
CA ARG A 534 17.85 -4.93 7.73
C ARG A 534 17.09 -5.41 8.96
N ASP A 535 17.66 -6.39 9.67
CA ASP A 535 17.02 -7.02 10.83
C ASP A 535 16.70 -6.04 11.96
N GLU A 536 17.57 -5.07 12.25
CA GLU A 536 17.31 -4.02 13.25
C GLU A 536 16.08 -3.15 12.90
N VAL A 537 15.90 -2.87 11.61
CA VAL A 537 14.78 -2.07 11.07
C VAL A 537 13.49 -2.87 11.04
N VAL A 538 13.58 -4.17 10.77
CA VAL A 538 12.44 -5.09 10.80
C VAL A 538 11.93 -5.31 12.22
N VAL A 539 12.83 -5.34 13.21
CA VAL A 539 12.47 -5.35 14.65
C VAL A 539 11.80 -4.04 15.05
N ASP A 540 12.29 -2.89 14.57
CA ASP A 540 11.66 -1.58 14.79
C ASP A 540 10.23 -1.50 14.20
N TYR A 541 10.06 -1.85 12.93
CA TYR A 541 8.74 -1.97 12.29
C TYR A 541 7.80 -2.92 13.05
N ALA A 542 8.32 -4.05 13.50
CA ALA A 542 7.58 -5.03 14.30
C ALA A 542 7.10 -4.45 15.65
N GLN A 543 7.94 -3.71 16.36
CA GLN A 543 7.57 -3.05 17.62
C GLN A 543 6.49 -1.98 17.39
N LYS A 544 6.65 -1.15 16.35
CA LYS A 544 5.64 -0.17 15.92
C LYS A 544 4.29 -0.84 15.57
N MET A 545 4.30 -1.96 14.86
CA MET A 545 3.09 -2.74 14.55
C MET A 545 2.45 -3.41 15.79
N ILE A 546 3.24 -3.92 16.75
CA ILE A 546 2.70 -4.46 18.01
C ILE A 546 2.05 -3.35 18.85
N SER A 547 2.66 -2.17 18.90
CA SER A 547 2.05 -0.99 19.55
C SER A 547 0.71 -0.64 18.91
N ALA A 548 0.65 -0.60 17.57
CA ALA A 548 -0.59 -0.37 16.82
C ALA A 548 -1.66 -1.45 17.04
N LEU A 549 -1.28 -2.72 17.25
CA LEU A 549 -2.21 -3.78 17.65
C LEU A 549 -2.76 -3.55 19.05
N ASN A 550 -1.93 -3.13 20.00
CA ASN A 550 -2.37 -2.84 21.37
C ASN A 550 -3.29 -1.61 21.43
N ASP A 551 -3.01 -0.57 20.64
CA ASP A 551 -3.88 0.61 20.52
C ASP A 551 -5.22 0.27 19.85
N THR A 552 -5.22 -0.49 18.75
CA THR A 552 -6.48 -0.92 18.11
C THR A 552 -7.29 -1.87 19.00
N ALA A 553 -6.62 -2.77 19.73
CA ALA A 553 -7.25 -3.63 20.75
C ALA A 553 -7.93 -2.82 21.85
N HIS A 554 -7.27 -1.75 22.34
CA HIS A 554 -7.83 -0.85 23.34
C HIS A 554 -9.04 -0.06 22.80
N VAL A 555 -8.94 0.49 21.58
CA VAL A 555 -10.07 1.21 20.95
C VAL A 555 -11.27 0.28 20.71
N LEU A 556 -11.03 -0.96 20.28
CA LEU A 556 -12.06 -1.97 20.10
C LEU A 556 -12.78 -2.32 21.41
N GLN A 557 -12.04 -2.57 22.49
CA GLN A 557 -12.65 -2.97 23.76
C GLN A 557 -13.45 -1.82 24.39
N GLN A 558 -12.99 -0.56 24.29
CA GLN A 558 -13.79 0.59 24.72
C GLN A 558 -15.02 0.82 23.85
N SER A 559 -14.88 0.77 22.53
CA SER A 559 -16.02 0.96 21.61
C SER A 559 -17.10 -0.10 21.83
N ALA A 560 -16.70 -1.36 22.05
CA ALA A 560 -17.60 -2.45 22.44
C ALA A 560 -18.24 -2.23 23.82
N ALA A 561 -17.49 -1.70 24.81
CA ALA A 561 -18.02 -1.40 26.14
C ALA A 561 -19.08 -0.30 26.10
N HIS A 562 -18.83 0.81 25.41
CA HIS A 562 -19.80 1.89 25.21
C HIS A 562 -21.08 1.39 24.52
N LEU A 563 -20.93 0.65 23.41
CA LEU A 563 -22.05 0.12 22.63
C LEU A 563 -22.88 -0.99 23.32
N LEU A 564 -22.36 -1.59 24.40
CA LEU A 564 -23.02 -2.62 25.19
C LEU A 564 -23.41 -2.16 26.60
N ARG A 565 -23.21 -0.88 26.93
CA ARG A 565 -23.52 -0.30 28.24
C ARG A 565 -25.04 -0.10 28.39
N SER A 566 -25.60 -0.43 29.55
CA SER A 566 -26.97 0.02 29.89
C SER A 566 -26.99 1.54 30.05
N PRO A 567 -28.06 2.27 29.66
CA PRO A 567 -28.15 3.72 29.85
C PRO A 567 -27.97 4.17 31.30
N GLN A 568 -28.34 3.33 32.27
CA GLN A 568 -28.24 3.55 33.71
C GLN A 568 -26.96 2.95 34.34
N GLY A 569 -26.03 2.45 33.52
CA GLY A 569 -24.74 1.95 34.00
C GLY A 569 -23.80 3.07 34.43
N PRO A 570 -22.75 2.76 35.22
CA PRO A 570 -21.73 3.73 35.58
C PRO A 570 -21.00 4.29 34.33
N ALA A 571 -20.27 5.38 34.53
CA ALA A 571 -19.32 5.86 33.53
C ALA A 571 -18.30 4.77 33.17
N LEU A 572 -17.73 4.85 31.96
CA LEU A 572 -16.63 3.98 31.55
C LEU A 572 -15.34 4.79 31.66
N GLU A 573 -14.35 4.21 32.32
CA GLU A 573 -13.05 4.83 32.56
C GLU A 573 -12.17 4.61 31.31
N PRO A 574 -11.62 5.68 30.69
CA PRO A 574 -10.89 5.58 29.42
C PRO A 574 -9.74 4.57 29.39
N GLU A 575 -9.04 4.36 30.49
CA GLU A 575 -7.92 3.41 30.57
C GLU A 575 -8.28 2.03 31.15
N SER A 576 -9.55 1.78 31.51
CA SER A 576 -9.99 0.48 32.04
C SER A 576 -10.16 -0.60 30.97
N GLN A 577 -9.79 -1.84 31.30
CA GLN A 577 -10.00 -3.00 30.42
C GLN A 577 -11.31 -3.73 30.74
N TYR A 578 -12.33 -3.49 29.92
CA TYR A 578 -13.62 -4.19 29.96
C TYR A 578 -13.59 -5.51 29.19
N PHE A 579 -12.90 -5.55 28.06
CA PHE A 579 -12.67 -6.78 27.28
C PHE A 579 -11.18 -7.04 27.02
N THR A 580 -10.85 -8.32 26.90
CA THR A 580 -9.58 -8.80 26.36
C THR A 580 -9.84 -9.51 25.03
N LEU A 581 -8.97 -9.37 24.04
CA LEU A 581 -9.13 -10.04 22.76
C LEU A 581 -8.67 -11.50 22.82
N ASP A 582 -9.36 -12.39 22.11
CA ASP A 582 -9.10 -13.84 22.12
C ASP A 582 -7.68 -14.19 21.64
N GLU A 583 -7.17 -13.52 20.60
CA GLU A 583 -5.82 -13.66 20.07
C GLU A 583 -4.95 -12.47 20.51
N MET A 584 -3.88 -12.73 21.28
CA MET A 584 -2.82 -11.77 21.59
C MET A 584 -1.52 -12.19 20.92
N ARG A 585 -0.55 -11.28 20.69
CA ARG A 585 0.76 -11.65 20.13
C ARG A 585 1.89 -11.24 21.08
N THR A 586 2.59 -12.23 21.61
CA THR A 586 3.71 -12.07 22.56
C THR A 586 5.00 -11.60 21.86
N HIS A 587 5.32 -12.14 20.68
CA HIS A 587 6.48 -11.75 19.89
C HIS A 587 6.11 -11.53 18.42
N HIS A 588 6.80 -10.62 17.72
CA HIS A 588 6.51 -10.34 16.32
C HIS A 588 6.71 -11.55 15.39
N THR A 589 7.65 -12.42 15.75
CA THR A 589 7.93 -13.72 15.12
C THR A 589 7.05 -14.87 15.61
N SER A 590 6.15 -14.67 16.58
CA SER A 590 5.21 -15.71 17.02
C SER A 590 3.93 -15.71 16.18
N ILE A 591 3.22 -16.83 16.22
CA ILE A 591 1.78 -16.88 15.92
C ILE A 591 1.04 -16.18 17.09
N GLY A 592 -0.20 -15.75 16.87
CA GLY A 592 -1.02 -15.24 17.97
C GLY A 592 -1.39 -16.33 18.97
N ASP A 593 -1.13 -16.06 20.24
CA ASP A 593 -1.50 -16.89 21.39
C ASP A 593 -2.97 -16.67 21.73
N ARG A 594 -3.79 -17.73 21.70
CA ARG A 594 -5.17 -17.65 22.19
C ARG A 594 -5.24 -17.66 23.71
N ILE A 595 -6.10 -16.83 24.29
CA ILE A 595 -6.36 -16.80 25.73
C ILE A 595 -7.25 -18.00 26.14
N THR A 596 -6.94 -18.60 27.29
CA THR A 596 -7.83 -19.59 27.91
C THR A 596 -8.89 -18.89 28.74
N ILE A 597 -10.16 -19.10 28.42
CA ILE A 597 -11.31 -18.68 29.20
C ILE A 597 -11.40 -19.56 30.45
N SER A 598 -10.99 -19.01 31.59
CA SER A 598 -11.00 -19.70 32.89
C SER A 598 -12.42 -19.85 33.43
N LEU A 599 -12.94 -21.07 33.35
CA LEU A 599 -14.19 -21.54 33.93
C LEU A 599 -13.86 -22.29 35.21
N GLY A 600 -14.30 -21.76 36.35
CA GLY A 600 -14.06 -22.37 37.67
C GLY A 600 -15.31 -23.02 38.23
N ASP A 601 -15.16 -23.61 39.41
CA ASP A 601 -16.27 -24.18 40.19
C ASP A 601 -17.16 -23.08 40.82
N ASP A 602 -16.84 -21.80 40.56
CA ASP A 602 -17.67 -20.63 40.84
C ASP A 602 -19.07 -20.70 40.18
N GLY A 603 -19.21 -21.50 39.11
CA GLY A 603 -20.44 -21.61 38.33
C GLY A 603 -20.77 -20.36 37.49
N ILE A 604 -19.86 -19.37 37.43
CA ILE A 604 -20.14 -18.06 36.84
C ILE A 604 -19.84 -18.09 35.34
N SER A 605 -20.90 -18.10 34.53
CA SER A 605 -20.82 -18.07 33.08
C SER A 605 -20.00 -16.89 32.54
N ARG A 606 -19.18 -17.13 31.52
CA ARG A 606 -18.30 -16.12 30.91
C ARG A 606 -18.94 -15.60 29.61
N LYS A 607 -18.86 -14.28 29.39
CA LYS A 607 -19.44 -13.62 28.21
C LYS A 607 -18.40 -13.46 27.11
N VAL A 608 -18.75 -13.94 25.91
CA VAL A 608 -17.99 -13.73 24.66
C VAL A 608 -18.79 -12.79 23.76
N VAL A 609 -18.10 -11.81 23.18
CA VAL A 609 -18.65 -10.78 22.31
C VAL A 609 -17.92 -10.85 20.98
N ILE A 610 -18.69 -10.83 19.89
CA ILE A 610 -18.15 -11.05 18.54
C ILE A 610 -18.66 -9.94 17.64
N PHE A 611 -17.73 -9.26 16.97
CA PHE A 611 -17.98 -8.11 16.10
C PHE A 611 -17.70 -8.46 14.63
N ASN A 612 -18.56 -7.99 13.73
CA ASN A 612 -18.46 -8.24 12.29
C ASN A 612 -18.23 -6.93 11.52
N SER A 613 -16.98 -6.64 11.16
CA SER A 613 -16.58 -5.43 10.42
C SER A 613 -16.94 -5.44 8.91
N LEU A 614 -17.84 -6.33 8.48
CA LEU A 614 -18.37 -6.40 7.12
C LEU A 614 -19.81 -5.88 7.05
N PRO A 615 -20.25 -5.24 5.95
CA PRO A 615 -21.61 -4.70 5.78
C PRO A 615 -22.71 -5.75 5.57
N ARG A 616 -22.46 -7.03 5.89
CA ARG A 616 -23.38 -8.14 5.64
C ARG A 616 -23.39 -9.14 6.80
N VAL A 617 -24.53 -9.80 7.02
CA VAL A 617 -24.65 -10.88 7.99
C VAL A 617 -23.59 -11.96 7.71
N ARG A 618 -22.92 -12.42 8.76
CA ARG A 618 -21.91 -13.49 8.68
C ARG A 618 -22.26 -14.59 9.68
N THR A 619 -22.37 -15.82 9.17
CA THR A 619 -22.47 -17.04 9.97
C THR A 619 -21.20 -17.86 9.78
N ARG A 620 -20.57 -18.30 10.86
CA ARG A 620 -19.28 -19.03 10.87
C ARG A 620 -19.19 -19.88 12.15
N VAL A 621 -18.51 -21.02 12.09
CA VAL A 621 -18.00 -21.66 13.31
C VAL A 621 -16.89 -20.79 13.89
N GLN A 622 -17.01 -20.41 15.16
CA GLN A 622 -15.95 -19.74 15.91
C GLN A 622 -15.42 -20.66 17.00
N THR A 623 -14.10 -20.68 17.16
CA THR A 623 -13.39 -21.44 18.19
C THR A 623 -12.79 -20.49 19.22
N VAL A 624 -12.92 -20.82 20.50
CA VAL A 624 -12.23 -20.17 21.64
C VAL A 624 -11.63 -21.25 22.53
N ILE A 625 -10.66 -20.91 23.38
CA ILE A 625 -10.06 -21.89 24.31
C ILE A 625 -10.72 -21.78 25.68
N VAL A 626 -11.12 -22.91 26.28
CA VAL A 626 -11.70 -22.97 27.63
C VAL A 626 -10.87 -23.88 28.56
N SER A 627 -10.95 -23.67 29.88
CA SER A 627 -10.22 -24.48 30.88
C SER A 627 -10.90 -25.78 31.30
N ASN A 628 -12.15 -26.01 30.89
CA ASN A 628 -12.99 -27.14 31.29
C ASN A 628 -13.80 -27.62 30.07
N PRO A 629 -13.85 -28.92 29.73
CA PRO A 629 -14.65 -29.42 28.62
C PRO A 629 -16.16 -29.47 28.92
N TYR A 630 -16.56 -29.51 30.19
CA TYR A 630 -17.97 -29.62 30.56
C TYR A 630 -18.62 -28.23 30.57
N VAL A 631 -19.10 -27.82 29.40
CA VAL A 631 -19.67 -26.49 29.14
C VAL A 631 -20.90 -26.57 28.24
N ARG A 632 -21.75 -25.54 28.28
CA ARG A 632 -22.78 -25.29 27.26
C ARG A 632 -22.73 -23.84 26.80
N VAL A 633 -23.08 -23.58 25.55
CA VAL A 633 -23.18 -22.22 25.00
C VAL A 633 -24.65 -21.81 24.90
N THR A 634 -24.96 -20.57 25.24
CA THR A 634 -26.22 -19.93 24.82
C THR A 634 -25.97 -18.63 24.08
N ASP A 635 -26.95 -18.21 23.29
CA ASP A 635 -27.04 -16.86 22.76
C ASP A 635 -27.47 -15.86 23.87
N ARG A 636 -27.69 -14.60 23.47
CA ARG A 636 -28.19 -13.52 24.34
C ARG A 636 -29.66 -13.67 24.78
N MET A 637 -30.46 -14.50 24.11
CA MET A 637 -31.84 -14.84 24.47
C MET A 637 -31.93 -16.08 25.38
N GLY A 638 -30.79 -16.71 25.70
CA GLY A 638 -30.72 -17.92 26.52
C GLY A 638 -30.98 -19.21 25.74
N GLN A 639 -31.14 -19.14 24.42
CA GLN A 639 -31.32 -20.31 23.56
C GLN A 639 -29.99 -21.08 23.47
N ALA A 640 -30.06 -22.42 23.54
CA ALA A 640 -28.88 -23.27 23.42
C ALA A 640 -28.27 -23.14 22.01
N VAL A 641 -26.94 -23.05 21.95
CA VAL A 641 -26.18 -22.99 20.69
C VAL A 641 -25.35 -24.25 20.58
N GLU A 642 -25.50 -24.94 19.46
CA GLU A 642 -24.77 -26.18 19.18
C GLU A 642 -23.25 -25.94 19.20
N CYS A 643 -22.52 -26.78 19.95
CA CYS A 643 -21.09 -26.66 20.12
C CYS A 643 -20.37 -28.01 20.17
N GLN A 644 -19.12 -28.00 19.71
CA GLN A 644 -18.17 -29.11 19.77
C GLN A 644 -16.97 -28.70 20.63
N LEU A 645 -16.62 -29.53 21.60
CA LEU A 645 -15.36 -29.47 22.35
C LEU A 645 -14.33 -30.37 21.67
N SER A 646 -13.09 -29.89 21.53
CA SER A 646 -11.98 -30.66 20.95
C SER A 646 -10.72 -30.56 21.82
N PRO A 647 -9.83 -31.56 21.83
CA PRO A 647 -8.60 -31.53 22.62
C PRO A 647 -7.59 -30.52 22.04
N VAL A 648 -6.93 -29.72 22.89
CA VAL A 648 -5.82 -28.84 22.46
C VAL A 648 -4.52 -29.65 22.41
N TRP A 649 -3.93 -29.75 21.23
CA TRP A 649 -2.62 -30.37 21.03
C TRP A 649 -1.50 -29.40 21.42
N VAL A 650 -0.52 -29.89 22.20
CA VAL A 650 0.66 -29.14 22.66
C VAL A 650 1.98 -29.70 22.09
N GLY A 651 1.91 -30.79 21.34
CA GLY A 651 3.02 -31.42 20.64
C GLY A 651 2.57 -32.73 19.97
N PRO A 652 3.45 -33.42 19.21
CA PRO A 652 3.15 -34.73 18.64
C PRO A 652 2.71 -35.72 19.73
N GLY A 653 1.51 -36.30 19.58
CA GLY A 653 0.93 -37.23 20.56
C GLY A 653 0.54 -36.62 21.93
N ALA A 654 0.72 -35.31 22.13
CA ALA A 654 0.56 -34.66 23.43
C ALA A 654 -0.67 -33.72 23.48
N ILE A 655 -1.63 -34.04 24.35
CA ILE A 655 -2.84 -33.26 24.59
C ILE A 655 -2.70 -32.44 25.89
N SER A 656 -3.24 -31.21 25.92
CA SER A 656 -3.34 -30.40 27.13
C SER A 656 -4.44 -30.92 28.07
N GLY A 657 -4.08 -31.22 29.33
CA GLY A 657 -5.07 -31.51 30.38
C GLY A 657 -5.86 -30.30 30.88
N ALA A 658 -5.50 -29.08 30.46
CA ALA A 658 -6.01 -27.83 31.01
C ALA A 658 -6.56 -26.84 29.96
N ARG A 659 -6.61 -27.24 28.68
CA ARG A 659 -7.06 -26.38 27.56
C ARG A 659 -7.87 -27.20 26.56
N TYR A 660 -9.03 -26.68 26.17
CA TYR A 660 -9.98 -27.35 25.28
C TYR A 660 -10.48 -26.35 24.24
N GLU A 661 -10.60 -26.75 22.99
CA GLU A 661 -11.15 -25.92 21.91
C GLU A 661 -12.68 -26.01 21.91
N LEU A 662 -13.36 -24.94 22.33
CA LEU A 662 -14.80 -24.80 22.24
C LEU A 662 -15.15 -24.14 20.90
N SER A 663 -15.69 -24.93 19.97
CA SER A 663 -16.14 -24.49 18.65
C SER A 663 -17.67 -24.46 18.58
N PHE A 664 -18.26 -23.33 18.18
CA PHE A 664 -19.73 -23.17 18.13
C PHE A 664 -20.17 -22.29 16.95
N LEU A 665 -21.43 -22.43 16.52
CA LEU A 665 -21.95 -21.66 15.39
C LEU A 665 -22.33 -20.23 15.82
N VAL A 666 -21.68 -19.25 15.19
CA VAL A 666 -21.85 -17.82 15.47
C VAL A 666 -22.50 -17.14 14.28
N THR A 667 -23.53 -16.33 14.54
CA THR A 667 -24.19 -15.47 13.55
C THR A 667 -24.19 -14.03 14.04
N VAL A 668 -23.64 -13.11 13.23
CA VAL A 668 -23.53 -11.69 13.56
C VAL A 668 -24.06 -10.83 12.41
N PRO A 669 -24.91 -9.81 12.67
CA PRO A 669 -25.36 -8.86 11.63
C PRO A 669 -24.21 -8.11 10.94
N GLY A 670 -24.49 -7.50 9.79
CA GLY A 670 -23.54 -6.59 9.15
C GLY A 670 -23.25 -5.38 10.02
N PHE A 671 -21.97 -5.04 10.22
CA PHE A 671 -21.49 -4.05 11.20
C PHE A 671 -22.02 -4.25 12.63
N GLY A 672 -22.48 -5.46 12.95
CA GLY A 672 -23.13 -5.79 14.22
C GLY A 672 -22.16 -6.36 15.25
N ILE A 673 -22.58 -6.24 16.51
CA ILE A 673 -22.09 -7.07 17.62
C ILE A 673 -23.16 -8.14 17.92
N ASN A 674 -22.73 -9.37 18.22
CA ASN A 674 -23.55 -10.34 18.93
C ASN A 674 -22.84 -10.83 20.21
N THR A 675 -23.58 -11.45 21.12
CA THR A 675 -23.11 -11.86 22.45
C THR A 675 -23.55 -13.28 22.77
N TYR A 676 -22.61 -14.08 23.28
CA TYR A 676 -22.79 -15.46 23.68
C TYR A 676 -22.33 -15.65 25.13
N LEU A 677 -22.89 -16.66 25.80
CA LEU A 677 -22.57 -17.02 27.18
C LEU A 677 -22.07 -18.47 27.21
N ILE A 678 -20.86 -18.67 27.73
CA ILE A 678 -20.30 -19.98 28.03
C ILE A 678 -20.59 -20.28 29.49
N HIS A 679 -21.45 -21.27 29.74
CA HIS A 679 -21.84 -21.69 31.08
C HIS A 679 -21.04 -22.95 31.46
N PRO A 680 -20.33 -22.99 32.60
CA PRO A 680 -19.78 -24.23 33.11
C PRO A 680 -20.91 -25.19 33.50
N LEU A 681 -20.71 -26.49 33.27
CA LEU A 681 -21.56 -27.56 33.80
C LEU A 681 -20.96 -28.06 35.11
N LYS A 682 -21.82 -28.42 36.07
CA LYS A 682 -21.39 -29.00 37.35
C LYS A 682 -21.07 -30.50 37.21
N ASP A 683 -21.85 -31.18 36.40
CA ASP A 683 -21.77 -32.62 36.15
C ASP A 683 -21.06 -32.91 34.82
N SER A 684 -20.54 -34.13 34.66
CA SER A 684 -19.91 -34.59 33.41
C SER A 684 -20.91 -34.96 32.30
N SER A 685 -22.22 -34.92 32.59
CA SER A 685 -23.28 -35.19 31.62
C SER A 685 -23.43 -34.03 30.63
N LEU A 686 -23.21 -34.31 29.34
CA LEU A 686 -23.38 -33.33 28.27
C LEU A 686 -24.87 -33.13 27.93
N PRO A 687 -25.39 -31.89 27.90
CA PRO A 687 -26.76 -31.63 27.46
C PRO A 687 -26.88 -31.72 25.93
N PRO A 688 -28.11 -31.87 25.39
CA PRO A 688 -28.34 -31.89 23.95
C PRO A 688 -27.74 -30.66 23.23
N GLY A 689 -27.06 -30.91 22.11
CA GLY A 689 -26.34 -29.88 21.35
C GLY A 689 -24.90 -29.59 21.83
N VAL A 690 -24.41 -30.28 22.88
CA VAL A 690 -23.00 -30.25 23.29
C VAL A 690 -22.33 -31.56 22.92
N HIS A 691 -21.30 -31.49 22.09
CA HIS A 691 -20.63 -32.65 21.52
C HIS A 691 -19.14 -32.68 21.86
N LEU A 692 -18.59 -33.86 22.12
CA LEU A 692 -17.13 -34.08 22.14
C LEU A 692 -16.68 -34.48 20.73
N ALA A 693 -15.55 -33.96 20.29
CA ALA A 693 -14.91 -34.37 19.06
C ALA A 693 -14.49 -35.84 19.15
N ASN A 694 -14.98 -36.69 18.26
CA ASN A 694 -14.41 -38.02 18.06
C ASN A 694 -13.04 -37.86 17.39
N VAL A 695 -12.00 -38.42 18.01
CA VAL A 695 -10.60 -38.27 17.58
C VAL A 695 -9.98 -39.66 17.47
N THR A 696 -9.32 -39.93 16.35
CA THR A 696 -8.60 -41.18 16.08
C THR A 696 -7.14 -40.86 15.86
N LEU A 697 -6.24 -41.62 16.51
CA LEU A 697 -4.80 -41.37 16.48
C LEU A 697 -4.10 -42.40 15.62
N PHE A 698 -3.39 -41.94 14.59
CA PHE A 698 -2.61 -42.78 13.69
C PHE A 698 -1.12 -42.59 13.96
N ASN A 699 -0.34 -43.67 13.79
CA ASN A 699 1.13 -43.66 13.87
C ASN A 699 1.74 -43.08 15.18
N ASN A 700 0.98 -43.07 16.28
CA ASN A 700 1.43 -42.58 17.57
C ASN A 700 1.95 -43.74 18.45
N PRO A 701 3.26 -43.82 18.77
CA PRO A 701 3.84 -44.97 19.47
C PRO A 701 3.55 -45.00 20.98
N ILE A 702 2.99 -43.95 21.56
CA ILE A 702 2.62 -43.86 22.98
C ILE A 702 1.23 -43.23 23.08
N PRO A 703 0.21 -43.91 23.65
CA PRO A 703 -1.10 -43.31 23.83
C PRO A 703 -1.03 -42.08 24.75
N PRO A 704 -1.82 -41.03 24.51
CA PRO A 704 -1.83 -39.85 25.35
C PRO A 704 -2.21 -40.19 26.80
N ARG A 705 -1.75 -39.36 27.74
CA ARG A 705 -2.25 -39.37 29.12
C ARG A 705 -3.76 -39.10 29.12
N PRO A 706 -4.53 -39.64 30.08
CA PRO A 706 -5.96 -39.40 30.13
C PRO A 706 -6.21 -37.91 30.37
N VAL A 707 -7.07 -37.33 29.54
CA VAL A 707 -7.49 -35.92 29.59
C VAL A 707 -8.98 -35.88 29.84
N ARG A 708 -9.43 -34.95 30.68
CA ARG A 708 -10.82 -34.83 31.12
C ARG A 708 -11.76 -34.70 29.92
N GLY A 709 -12.81 -35.50 29.84
CA GLY A 709 -13.73 -35.58 28.70
C GLY A 709 -13.19 -36.26 27.43
N PHE A 710 -11.93 -36.68 27.41
CA PHE A 710 -11.26 -37.35 26.29
C PHE A 710 -10.52 -38.62 26.76
N GLU A 711 -11.00 -39.26 27.83
CA GLU A 711 -10.44 -40.46 28.45
C GLU A 711 -10.44 -41.67 27.49
N HIS A 712 -11.31 -41.65 26.48
CA HIS A 712 -11.41 -42.66 25.43
C HIS A 712 -10.20 -42.69 24.47
N LEU A 713 -9.35 -41.65 24.46
CA LEU A 713 -8.16 -41.56 23.59
C LEU A 713 -6.96 -42.40 24.07
N GLN A 714 -7.17 -43.27 25.05
CA GLN A 714 -6.15 -44.20 25.56
C GLN A 714 -6.21 -45.61 24.94
N ALA A 715 -7.25 -45.90 24.15
CA ALA A 715 -7.58 -47.23 23.63
C ALA A 715 -7.16 -47.43 22.16
#